data_AF-A0AAD6I343-F1
#
_entry.id   AF-A0AAD6I343-F1
#
_cell.length_a   1.000
_cell.length_b   1.000
_cell.length_c   1.000
_cell.angle_alpha   90.00
_cell.angle_beta   90.00
_cell.angle_gamma   90.00
#
_symmetry.space_group_name_H-M   'P 1'
#
loop_
_entity.id
_entity.type
_entity.pdbx_description
1 polymer ?
#
loop_
_entity_poly.entity_id
_entity_poly.type
_entity_poly.pdbx_seq_one_letter_code
_entity_poly.pdbx_strand_id
1 'polypeptide(L)'
;MDGVGGYEGWRWIFLLEGLLTVILGVLCFFFLIDSPNLSGKWLDNDEIRYLELQHFIKEGGKFKEEQKRTSWGDIRAVMLNWRMYLLAYILLCQSACSYGTKFTLPTITKGMGFEGTNAQLMTVPPYVAGAISAVFFSTLSDRFYWRMPFVVVPLLLIVTGYSIIMGLKGQLQAHIGPGFFAIILTCMGIYPTHPATTSWTMNNLAPSNRRAIGSAFNICVGNIGGIIGSYMYLDREGPTYPTGFGLSLAFGGSALVAALILEVSFVYANKRNGMMTESEIRDTYSDEQLLDMGDKSPLFKVSKHLDLKDWSFLHGYLGASFISNNKESSQKMNAARFYPEWKRLVAWKQMVYSAVPERSESCEDRFVGIAMMTSGLAHATPLNGAETNIGTKETDADVIVIGAGISELSAARALTDAGKKVIVVEGRDRIGGRLWTDYDSMSIPIELGAQFIHGGEYTNNTEASTWDLVRQQGLMTYTHTNTFSRTSVAGRWKEEKIENPYNYQVLGGYSQILAPLIPCLAIHLNTVVVHVEYSPGSAIVHTEQEGYRDTYSARAVVVALPVAVLNAGIVEFSPTLPKQKLDAFKAVPHESTVKVLMEFNRTVFPNGADQVIEAGKTLWLINAAMGNHQYSGRIILAGAEGEEAKRLLD
;
A
#
# COMPACT_ATOMS: atom_id res chain seq x y z
N MET A 1 8.97 7.55 25.42
CA MET A 1 9.76 6.67 26.32
C MET A 1 11.20 6.65 25.85
N ASP A 2 11.82 7.82 25.70
CA ASP A 2 13.16 7.91 25.15
C ASP A 2 14.22 7.46 26.18
N GLY A 3 15.16 6.61 25.76
CA GLY A 3 16.19 6.01 26.62
C GLY A 3 15.72 4.87 27.52
N VAL A 4 14.41 4.59 27.56
CA VAL A 4 13.88 3.45 28.34
C VAL A 4 14.26 2.15 27.63
N GLY A 5 14.91 1.23 28.35
CA GLY A 5 15.37 -0.05 27.79
C GLY A 5 16.47 0.09 26.72
N GLY A 6 17.15 1.23 26.63
CA GLY A 6 18.18 1.48 25.60
C GLY A 6 17.63 1.77 24.20
N TYR A 7 16.32 1.99 24.08
CA TYR A 7 15.68 2.32 22.80
C TYR A 7 15.32 3.80 22.71
N GLU A 8 15.41 4.31 21.48
CA GLU A 8 14.92 5.64 21.14
C GLU A 8 13.39 5.70 21.22
N GLY A 9 12.86 6.87 21.61
CA GLY A 9 11.45 7.08 21.90
C GLY A 9 10.48 6.70 20.77
N TRP A 10 10.90 6.84 19.50
CA TRP A 10 10.08 6.49 18.34
C TRP A 10 9.88 4.98 18.18
N ARG A 11 10.86 4.16 18.58
CA ARG A 11 10.75 2.68 18.52
C ARG A 11 9.67 2.16 19.44
N TRP A 12 9.54 2.79 20.61
CA TRP A 12 8.48 2.47 21.56
C TRP A 12 7.08 2.75 21.02
N ILE A 13 6.91 3.74 20.14
CA ILE A 13 5.63 4.00 19.47
C ILE A 13 5.23 2.78 18.65
N PHE A 14 6.12 2.29 17.78
CA PHE A 14 5.85 1.09 16.97
C PHE A 14 5.67 -0.16 17.82
N LEU A 15 6.48 -0.36 18.86
CA LEU A 15 6.37 -1.54 19.72
C LEU A 15 5.05 -1.57 20.49
N LEU A 16 4.64 -0.46 21.10
CA LEU A 16 3.42 -0.43 21.92
C LEU A 16 2.17 -0.43 21.05
N GLU A 17 2.11 0.40 20.01
CA GLU A 17 0.95 0.45 19.12
C GLU A 17 0.84 -0.83 18.27
N GLY A 18 1.97 -1.36 17.80
CA GLY A 18 2.05 -2.63 17.07
C GLY A 18 1.60 -3.80 17.93
N LEU A 19 2.13 -3.93 19.16
CA LEU A 19 1.73 -4.99 20.09
C LEU A 19 0.25 -4.91 20.44
N LEU A 20 -0.29 -3.72 20.72
CA LEU A 20 -1.71 -3.54 20.96
C LEU A 20 -2.55 -4.01 19.77
N THR A 21 -2.10 -3.69 18.55
CA THR A 21 -2.79 -4.09 17.32
C THR A 21 -2.75 -5.61 17.11
N VAL A 22 -1.62 -6.27 17.39
CA VAL A 22 -1.49 -7.73 17.32
C VAL A 22 -2.41 -8.41 18.34
N ILE A 23 -2.42 -7.92 19.59
CA ILE A 23 -3.29 -8.44 20.65
C ILE A 23 -4.75 -8.30 20.22
N LEU A 24 -5.17 -7.12 19.76
CA LEU A 24 -6.54 -6.92 19.26
C LEU A 24 -6.87 -7.83 18.08
N GLY A 25 -5.92 -8.08 17.17
CA GLY A 25 -6.09 -9.01 16.06
C GLY A 25 -6.31 -10.46 16.52
N VAL A 26 -5.54 -10.93 17.49
CA VAL A 26 -5.72 -12.27 18.10
C VAL A 26 -7.06 -12.32 18.85
N LEU A 27 -7.42 -11.29 19.59
CA LEU A 27 -8.70 -11.22 20.30
C LEU A 27 -9.89 -11.25 19.32
N CYS A 28 -9.80 -10.58 18.18
CA CYS A 28 -10.83 -10.67 17.13
C CYS A 28 -11.07 -12.11 16.67
N PHE A 29 -10.04 -12.96 16.57
CA PHE A 29 -10.23 -14.37 16.20
C PHE A 29 -11.10 -15.14 17.21
N PHE A 30 -11.00 -14.80 18.50
CA PHE A 30 -11.76 -15.49 19.56
C PHE A 30 -13.12 -14.83 19.87
N PHE A 31 -13.25 -13.52 19.66
CA PHE A 31 -14.44 -12.74 20.06
C PHE A 31 -15.34 -12.34 18.89
N LEU A 32 -14.85 -12.34 17.65
CA LEU A 32 -15.68 -12.00 16.49
C LEU A 32 -16.53 -13.21 16.09
N ILE A 33 -17.84 -13.11 16.30
CA ILE A 33 -18.79 -14.18 16.01
C ILE A 33 -19.28 -14.04 14.55
N ASP A 34 -19.22 -15.13 13.78
CA ASP A 34 -19.52 -15.12 12.34
C ASP A 34 -20.99 -14.86 12.00
N SER A 35 -21.92 -15.22 12.88
CA SER A 35 -23.34 -14.88 12.70
C SER A 35 -24.07 -14.80 14.05
N PRO A 36 -25.15 -14.00 14.16
CA PRO A 36 -25.93 -13.91 15.40
C PRO A 36 -26.39 -15.27 15.92
N ASN A 37 -26.71 -16.22 15.02
CA ASN A 37 -27.16 -17.57 15.37
C ASN A 37 -26.07 -18.42 16.04
N LEU A 38 -24.79 -18.14 15.75
CA LEU A 38 -23.64 -18.82 16.38
C LEU A 38 -23.29 -18.24 17.76
N SER A 39 -23.99 -17.18 18.17
CA SER A 39 -23.76 -16.45 19.42
C SER A 39 -24.47 -17.07 20.63
N GLY A 40 -24.51 -18.41 20.73
CA GLY A 40 -25.24 -19.11 21.80
C GLY A 40 -24.76 -18.85 23.24
N LYS A 41 -23.70 -18.04 23.43
CA LYS A 41 -23.16 -17.64 24.75
C LYS A 41 -23.25 -16.13 25.04
N TRP A 42 -23.49 -15.29 24.04
CA TRP A 42 -23.38 -13.83 24.17
C TRP A 42 -24.66 -13.07 23.82
N LEU A 43 -25.56 -13.68 23.03
CA LEU A 43 -26.85 -13.09 22.69
C LEU A 43 -27.97 -14.01 23.18
N ASP A 44 -29.02 -13.42 23.74
CA ASP A 44 -30.24 -14.14 24.08
C ASP A 44 -31.01 -14.55 22.81
N ASN A 45 -31.81 -15.62 22.90
CA ASN A 45 -32.57 -16.12 21.74
C ASN A 45 -33.48 -15.04 21.10
N ASP A 46 -34.01 -14.13 21.91
CA ASP A 46 -34.83 -13.01 21.40
C ASP A 46 -33.99 -11.92 20.72
N GLU A 47 -32.75 -11.70 21.16
CA GLU A 47 -31.80 -10.78 20.51
C GLU A 47 -31.29 -11.35 19.19
N ILE A 48 -30.98 -12.65 19.16
CA ILE A 48 -30.64 -13.37 17.92
C ILE A 48 -31.79 -13.22 16.93
N ARG A 49 -33.02 -13.50 17.35
CA ARG A 49 -34.22 -13.35 16.52
C ARG A 49 -34.42 -11.92 16.06
N TYR A 50 -34.22 -10.93 16.93
CA TYR A 50 -34.30 -9.51 16.57
C TYR A 50 -33.24 -9.12 15.53
N LEU A 51 -32.00 -9.59 15.69
CA LEU A 51 -30.90 -9.34 14.76
C LEU A 51 -31.11 -10.03 13.42
N GLU A 52 -31.61 -11.27 13.40
CA GLU A 52 -31.99 -11.99 12.19
C GLU A 52 -33.16 -11.29 11.47
N LEU A 53 -34.17 -10.84 12.21
CA LEU A 53 -35.27 -10.03 11.67
C LEU A 53 -34.78 -8.67 11.15
N GLN A 54 -33.85 -8.01 11.83
CA GLN A 54 -33.23 -6.78 11.34
C GLN A 54 -32.42 -7.02 10.08
N HIS A 55 -31.65 -8.12 10.00
CA HIS A 55 -30.93 -8.52 8.79
C HIS A 55 -31.94 -8.72 7.65
N PHE A 56 -32.99 -9.49 7.90
CA PHE A 56 -34.09 -9.75 6.97
C PHE A 56 -34.76 -8.47 6.47
N ILE A 57 -35.09 -7.52 7.36
CA ILE A 57 -35.72 -6.25 7.01
C ILE A 57 -34.75 -5.35 6.22
N LYS A 58 -33.47 -5.27 6.63
CA LYS A 58 -32.43 -4.48 5.94
C LYS A 58 -32.08 -5.05 4.56
N GLU A 59 -32.25 -6.35 4.37
CA GLU A 59 -32.09 -7.04 3.08
C GLU A 59 -33.35 -6.98 2.20
N GLY A 60 -34.47 -6.42 2.70
CA GLY A 60 -35.68 -6.22 1.89
C GLY A 60 -36.68 -7.38 1.94
N GLY A 61 -36.59 -8.26 2.94
CA GLY A 61 -37.67 -9.14 3.35
C GLY A 61 -37.94 -10.36 2.46
N LYS A 62 -36.94 -10.91 1.75
CA LYS A 62 -37.11 -12.13 0.94
C LYS A 62 -36.06 -13.19 1.23
N PHE A 63 -36.49 -14.33 1.78
CA PHE A 63 -35.71 -15.58 1.95
C PHE A 63 -35.60 -16.43 0.67
N LYS A 64 -35.88 -15.88 -0.53
CA LYS A 64 -35.75 -16.64 -1.79
C LYS A 64 -34.39 -16.35 -2.43
N GLU A 65 -33.46 -17.28 -2.22
CA GLU A 65 -32.20 -17.49 -2.96
C GLU A 65 -31.67 -16.26 -3.72
N GLU A 66 -31.06 -15.30 -3.01
CA GLU A 66 -30.09 -14.37 -3.61
C GLU A 66 -28.76 -15.11 -3.97
N GLN A 67 -28.81 -16.40 -4.30
CA GLN A 67 -27.66 -17.20 -4.74
C GLN A 67 -27.46 -17.17 -6.26
N LYS A 68 -27.83 -16.10 -6.97
CA LYS A 68 -27.32 -15.91 -8.34
C LYS A 68 -25.87 -15.45 -8.24
N ARG A 69 -24.92 -16.29 -8.70
CA ARG A 69 -23.52 -15.91 -8.94
C ARG A 69 -23.48 -14.57 -9.69
N THR A 70 -22.55 -13.69 -9.32
CA THR A 70 -22.36 -12.38 -9.96
C THR A 70 -22.43 -12.50 -11.48
N SER A 71 -23.45 -11.90 -12.08
CA SER A 71 -23.63 -11.97 -13.53
C SER A 71 -22.82 -10.87 -14.22
N TRP A 72 -22.33 -11.14 -15.42
CA TRP A 72 -21.74 -10.09 -16.28
C TRP A 72 -22.73 -8.94 -16.55
N GLY A 73 -24.04 -9.22 -16.48
CA GLY A 73 -25.09 -8.22 -16.58
C GLY A 73 -25.06 -7.21 -15.43
N ASP A 74 -24.84 -7.66 -14.19
CA ASP A 74 -24.75 -6.80 -13.01
C ASP A 74 -23.52 -5.89 -13.05
N ILE A 75 -22.38 -6.43 -13.49
CA ILE A 75 -21.15 -5.65 -13.70
C ILE A 75 -21.41 -4.56 -14.74
N ARG A 76 -21.99 -4.92 -15.89
CA ARG A 76 -22.31 -3.94 -16.95
C ARG A 76 -23.31 -2.89 -16.47
N ALA A 77 -24.30 -3.26 -15.67
CA ALA A 77 -25.30 -2.34 -15.13
C ALA A 77 -24.67 -1.29 -14.21
N VAL A 78 -23.76 -1.70 -13.32
CA VAL A 78 -23.05 -0.77 -12.41
C VAL A 78 -22.06 0.09 -13.19
N MET A 79 -21.26 -0.51 -14.07
CA MET A 79 -20.21 0.21 -14.83
C MET A 79 -20.77 1.21 -15.84
N LEU A 80 -22.01 1.05 -16.30
CA LEU A 80 -22.68 2.01 -17.19
C LEU A 80 -23.58 3.01 -16.44
N ASN A 81 -23.68 2.90 -15.11
CA ASN A 81 -24.47 3.83 -14.32
C ASN A 81 -23.69 5.13 -14.08
N TRP A 82 -24.04 6.19 -14.81
CA TRP A 82 -23.37 7.48 -14.70
C TRP A 82 -23.43 8.10 -13.29
N ARG A 83 -24.49 7.82 -12.50
CA ARG A 83 -24.61 8.29 -11.10
C ARG A 83 -23.51 7.69 -10.21
N MET A 84 -23.08 6.48 -10.55
CA MET A 84 -21.99 5.80 -9.85
C MET A 84 -20.67 6.55 -10.00
N TYR A 85 -20.41 7.12 -11.18
CA TYR A 85 -19.21 7.92 -11.43
C TYR A 85 -19.21 9.23 -10.65
N LEU A 86 -20.38 9.87 -10.47
CA LEU A 86 -20.46 11.08 -9.64
C LEU A 86 -20.24 10.78 -8.16
N LEU A 87 -20.78 9.67 -7.65
CA LEU A 87 -20.53 9.24 -6.26
C LEU A 87 -19.03 8.90 -6.05
N ALA A 88 -18.44 8.18 -7.01
CA ALA A 88 -17.02 7.87 -7.05
C ALA A 88 -16.13 9.11 -7.14
N TYR A 89 -16.55 10.11 -7.91
CA TYR A 89 -15.84 11.38 -8.03
C TYR A 89 -15.85 12.15 -6.70
N ILE A 90 -16.97 12.17 -5.96
CA ILE A 90 -17.04 12.80 -4.63
C ILE A 90 -16.04 12.12 -3.67
N LEU A 91 -15.95 10.79 -3.66
CA LEU A 91 -14.96 10.07 -2.85
C LEU A 91 -13.52 10.33 -3.29
N LEU A 92 -13.28 10.50 -4.59
CA LEU A 92 -11.97 10.87 -5.13
C LEU A 92 -11.56 12.26 -4.64
N CYS A 93 -12.44 13.25 -4.77
CA CYS A 93 -12.21 14.61 -4.27
C CYS A 93 -11.95 14.61 -2.76
N GLN A 94 -12.78 13.89 -1.99
CA GLN A 94 -12.62 13.75 -0.54
C GLN A 94 -11.27 13.10 -0.18
N SER A 95 -10.87 12.03 -0.88
CA SER A 95 -9.59 11.35 -0.64
C SER A 95 -8.42 12.25 -1.00
N ALA A 96 -8.47 12.95 -2.13
CA ALA A 96 -7.45 13.92 -2.53
C ALA A 96 -7.25 15.00 -1.47
N CYS A 97 -8.33 15.65 -1.04
CA CYS A 97 -8.28 16.62 0.05
C CYS A 97 -7.76 16.00 1.35
N SER A 98 -8.20 14.79 1.72
CA SER A 98 -7.76 14.12 2.95
C SER A 98 -6.26 13.84 2.97
N TYR A 99 -5.70 13.26 1.90
CA TYR A 99 -4.27 12.96 1.84
C TYR A 99 -3.45 14.25 1.73
N GLY A 100 -3.90 15.20 0.90
CA GLY A 100 -3.25 16.50 0.76
C GLY A 100 -3.16 17.25 2.09
N THR A 101 -4.25 17.34 2.85
CA THR A 101 -4.21 17.95 4.19
C THR A 101 -3.30 17.17 5.14
N LYS A 102 -3.34 15.83 5.16
CA LYS A 102 -2.53 15.04 6.09
C LYS A 102 -1.03 15.29 5.92
N PHE A 103 -0.54 15.29 4.68
CA PHE A 103 0.89 15.52 4.42
C PHE A 103 1.32 16.97 4.64
N THR A 104 0.43 17.93 4.42
CA THR A 104 0.77 19.36 4.52
C THR A 104 0.43 20.01 5.84
N LEU A 105 -0.38 19.38 6.68
CA LEU A 105 -0.79 19.96 7.96
C LEU A 105 0.38 20.32 8.87
N PRO A 106 1.43 19.48 9.04
CA PRO A 106 2.63 19.88 9.76
C PRO A 106 3.31 21.11 9.14
N THR A 107 3.42 21.17 7.82
CA THR A 107 3.99 22.32 7.09
C THR A 107 3.19 23.59 7.30
N ILE A 108 1.85 23.50 7.32
CA ILE A 108 0.97 24.64 7.57
C ILE A 108 1.13 25.14 9.02
N THR A 109 1.19 24.22 10.00
CA THR A 109 1.44 24.60 11.40
C THR A 109 2.84 25.20 11.60
N LYS A 110 3.85 24.73 10.86
CA LYS A 110 5.18 25.34 10.84
C LYS A 110 5.14 26.74 10.24
N GLY A 111 4.38 26.95 9.17
CA GLY A 111 4.12 28.28 8.57
C GLY A 111 3.40 29.26 9.51
N MET A 112 2.76 28.78 10.57
CA MET A 112 2.18 29.62 11.64
C MET A 112 3.19 29.99 12.73
N GLY A 113 4.41 29.44 12.71
CA GLY A 113 5.46 29.69 13.70
C GLY A 113 5.58 28.64 14.80
N PHE A 114 4.92 27.48 14.69
CA PHE A 114 5.13 26.35 15.59
C PHE A 114 6.34 25.50 15.13
N GLU A 115 7.17 25.01 16.04
CA GLU A 115 8.39 24.25 15.71
C GLU A 115 8.45 22.85 16.35
N GLY A 116 9.24 21.96 15.76
CA GLY A 116 9.54 20.63 16.30
C GLY A 116 8.31 19.81 16.69
N THR A 117 8.33 19.24 17.90
CA THR A 117 7.22 18.47 18.47
C THR A 117 5.95 19.31 18.65
N ASN A 118 6.07 20.62 18.90
CA ASN A 118 4.90 21.48 19.06
C ASN A 118 4.12 21.64 17.75
N ALA A 119 4.80 21.74 16.60
CA ALA A 119 4.12 21.75 15.30
C ALA A 119 3.30 20.47 15.07
N GLN A 120 3.88 19.31 15.37
CA GLN A 120 3.18 18.02 15.26
C GLN A 120 2.00 17.93 16.24
N LEU A 121 2.16 18.37 17.48
CA LEU A 121 1.08 18.42 18.47
C LEU A 121 -0.06 19.34 18.03
N MET A 122 0.24 20.45 17.35
CA MET A 122 -0.79 21.34 16.83
C MET A 122 -1.61 20.75 15.67
N THR A 123 -1.24 19.58 15.15
CA THR A 123 -2.09 18.86 14.20
C THR A 123 -3.26 18.11 14.88
N VAL A 124 -3.16 17.86 16.19
CA VAL A 124 -4.15 17.09 16.95
C VAL A 124 -5.53 17.76 16.98
N PRO A 125 -5.68 19.06 17.30
CA PRO A 125 -7.01 19.67 17.41
C PRO A 125 -7.84 19.62 16.10
N PRO A 126 -7.27 19.89 14.90
CA PRO A 126 -7.98 19.66 13.64
C PRO A 126 -8.49 18.23 13.47
N TYR A 127 -7.69 17.22 13.81
CA TYR A 127 -8.11 15.82 13.71
C TYR A 127 -9.19 15.44 14.73
N VAL A 128 -9.09 15.94 15.97
CA VAL A 128 -10.13 15.73 16.99
C VAL A 128 -11.45 16.37 16.56
N ALA A 129 -11.42 17.60 16.04
CA ALA A 129 -12.62 18.25 15.50
C ALA A 129 -13.22 17.47 14.31
N GLY A 130 -12.36 16.95 13.42
CA GLY A 130 -12.76 16.07 12.33
C GLY A 130 -13.40 14.76 12.79
N ALA A 131 -12.87 14.15 13.86
CA ALA A 131 -13.45 12.94 14.45
C ALA A 131 -14.83 13.21 15.07
N ILE A 132 -14.97 14.30 15.83
CA ILE A 132 -16.25 14.73 16.41
C ILE A 132 -17.26 15.01 15.30
N SER A 133 -16.87 15.72 14.23
CA SER A 133 -17.77 16.01 13.12
C SER A 133 -18.17 14.74 12.36
N ALA A 134 -17.24 13.80 12.15
CA ALA A 134 -17.55 12.51 11.52
C ALA A 134 -18.65 11.76 12.27
N VAL A 135 -18.56 11.66 13.59
CA VAL A 135 -19.58 11.00 14.42
C VAL A 135 -20.89 11.80 14.40
N PHE A 136 -20.83 13.12 14.56
CA PHE A 136 -22.01 13.98 14.57
C PHE A 136 -22.81 13.91 13.26
N PHE A 137 -22.17 14.15 12.11
CA PHE A 137 -22.82 14.12 10.81
C PHE A 137 -23.30 12.73 10.41
N SER A 138 -22.55 11.67 10.76
CA SER A 138 -22.99 10.29 10.46
C SER A 138 -24.23 9.92 11.27
N THR A 139 -24.24 10.20 12.58
CA THR A 139 -25.40 9.95 13.46
C THR A 139 -26.62 10.73 13.00
N LEU A 140 -26.43 12.00 12.61
CA LEU A 140 -27.51 12.84 12.14
C LEU A 140 -28.03 12.38 10.77
N SER A 141 -27.14 11.97 9.87
CA SER A 141 -27.50 11.42 8.56
C SER A 141 -28.33 10.13 8.68
N ASP A 142 -27.99 9.25 9.62
CA ASP A 142 -28.75 8.04 9.90
C ASP A 142 -30.11 8.36 10.54
N ARG A 143 -30.17 9.35 11.43
CA ARG A 143 -31.42 9.76 12.09
C ARG A 143 -32.44 10.37 11.11
N PHE A 144 -31.97 11.17 10.15
CA PHE A 144 -32.85 11.83 9.18
C PHE A 144 -33.15 10.99 7.93
N TYR A 145 -32.47 9.85 7.73
CA TYR A 145 -32.60 8.99 6.55
C TYR A 145 -32.40 9.71 5.19
N TRP A 146 -31.84 10.92 5.22
CA TRP A 146 -31.55 11.76 4.06
C TRP A 146 -30.05 12.00 4.02
N ARG A 147 -29.38 11.67 2.91
CA ARG A 147 -27.91 11.66 2.84
C ARG A 147 -27.32 12.97 2.32
N MET A 148 -27.98 13.62 1.37
CA MET A 148 -27.44 14.78 0.64
C MET A 148 -27.00 15.94 1.55
N PRO A 149 -27.81 16.42 2.53
CA PRO A 149 -27.40 17.57 3.35
C PRO A 149 -26.12 17.30 4.15
N PHE A 150 -25.90 16.04 4.54
CA PHE A 150 -24.74 15.61 5.31
C PHE A 150 -23.52 15.30 4.44
N VAL A 151 -23.64 15.44 3.11
CA VAL A 151 -22.51 15.50 2.17
C VAL A 151 -22.25 16.95 1.77
N VAL A 152 -23.29 17.70 1.43
CA VAL A 152 -23.19 19.09 0.97
C VAL A 152 -22.70 20.05 2.05
N VAL A 153 -23.21 19.95 3.27
CA VAL A 153 -22.77 20.84 4.36
C VAL A 153 -21.27 20.63 4.64
N PRO A 154 -20.76 19.40 4.84
CA PRO A 154 -19.32 19.18 4.93
C PRO A 154 -18.49 19.68 3.74
N LEU A 155 -18.96 19.50 2.50
CA LEU A 155 -18.28 20.02 1.31
C LEU A 155 -18.21 21.56 1.32
N LEU A 156 -19.24 22.26 1.80
CA LEU A 156 -19.22 23.71 2.00
C LEU A 156 -18.19 24.13 3.06
N LEU A 157 -18.01 23.34 4.12
CA LEU A 157 -16.96 23.59 5.12
C LEU A 157 -15.57 23.47 4.49
N ILE A 158 -15.35 22.46 3.64
CA ILE A 158 -14.09 22.27 2.89
C ILE A 158 -13.81 23.49 1.98
N VAL A 159 -14.79 23.88 1.17
CA VAL A 159 -14.67 25.04 0.26
C VAL A 159 -14.36 26.31 1.04
N THR A 160 -15.06 26.53 2.16
CA THR A 160 -14.88 27.71 3.00
C THR A 160 -13.50 27.71 3.67
N GLY A 161 -13.08 26.58 4.25
CA GLY A 161 -11.77 26.44 4.90
C GLY A 161 -10.62 26.70 3.94
N TYR A 162 -10.62 26.08 2.76
CA TYR A 162 -9.59 26.34 1.75
C TYR A 162 -9.64 27.75 1.17
N SER A 163 -10.84 28.34 1.00
CA SER A 163 -10.97 29.74 0.56
C SER A 163 -10.35 30.72 1.56
N ILE A 164 -10.54 30.48 2.87
CA ILE A 164 -9.91 31.29 3.91
C ILE A 164 -8.39 31.15 3.84
N ILE A 165 -7.86 29.92 3.78
CA ILE A 165 -6.40 29.69 3.71
C ILE A 165 -5.78 30.38 2.49
N MET A 166 -6.38 30.24 1.31
CA MET A 166 -5.91 30.93 0.10
C MET A 166 -5.97 32.46 0.24
N GLY A 167 -7.01 32.98 0.90
CA GLY A 167 -7.18 34.40 1.18
C GLY A 167 -6.07 34.99 2.06
N LEU A 168 -5.42 34.17 2.89
CA LEU A 168 -4.29 34.59 3.74
C LEU A 168 -2.98 34.78 2.97
N LYS A 169 -2.91 34.39 1.69
CA LYS A 169 -1.76 34.61 0.78
C LYS A 169 -0.40 34.26 1.39
N GLY A 170 -0.32 33.15 2.11
CA GLY A 170 0.91 32.67 2.76
C GLY A 170 1.33 33.42 4.04
N GLN A 171 0.56 34.42 4.49
CA GLN A 171 0.84 35.18 5.72
C GLN A 171 0.26 34.48 6.98
N LEU A 172 0.53 33.18 7.12
CA LEU A 172 -0.03 32.35 8.20
C LEU A 172 0.49 32.76 9.60
N GLN A 173 1.75 33.19 9.69
CA GLN A 173 2.34 33.65 10.96
C GLN A 173 1.71 34.96 11.47
N ALA A 174 1.28 35.85 10.58
CA ALA A 174 0.57 37.09 10.96
C ALA A 174 -0.91 36.83 11.32
N HIS A 175 -1.48 35.71 10.86
CA HIS A 175 -2.90 35.39 10.98
C HIS A 175 -3.13 33.97 11.51
N ILE A 176 -2.48 33.65 12.64
CA ILE A 176 -2.53 32.30 13.24
C ILE A 176 -3.99 31.87 13.50
N GLY A 177 -4.81 32.74 14.12
CA GLY A 177 -6.20 32.44 14.46
C GLY A 177 -7.05 32.04 13.23
N PRO A 178 -7.17 32.90 12.20
CA PRO A 178 -7.89 32.57 10.98
C PRO A 178 -7.36 31.32 10.25
N GLY A 179 -6.04 31.14 10.19
CA GLY A 179 -5.45 29.96 9.57
C GLY A 179 -5.79 28.67 10.32
N PHE A 180 -5.73 28.69 11.65
CA PHE A 180 -6.05 27.54 12.48
C PHE A 180 -7.54 27.19 12.43
N PHE A 181 -8.40 28.20 12.48
CA PHE A 181 -9.84 28.06 12.29
C PHE A 181 -10.17 27.42 10.94
N ALA A 182 -9.51 27.86 9.86
CA ALA A 182 -9.75 27.36 8.52
C ALA A 182 -9.36 25.88 8.36
N ILE A 183 -8.25 25.44 8.96
CA ILE A 183 -7.82 24.04 8.96
C ILE A 183 -8.81 23.16 9.75
N ILE A 184 -9.25 23.63 10.93
CA ILE A 184 -10.26 22.92 11.72
C ILE A 184 -11.54 22.75 10.89
N LEU A 185 -11.99 23.81 10.21
CA LEU A 185 -13.17 23.80 9.35
C LEU A 185 -13.01 22.79 8.20
N THR A 186 -11.84 22.77 7.55
CA THR A 186 -11.50 21.82 6.50
C THR A 186 -11.55 20.37 7.00
N CYS A 187 -10.91 20.06 8.14
CA CYS A 187 -10.97 18.72 8.74
C CYS A 187 -12.40 18.34 9.13
N MET A 188 -13.17 19.27 9.70
CA MET A 188 -14.58 19.04 10.03
C MET A 188 -15.44 18.69 8.81
N GLY A 189 -15.05 19.13 7.61
CA GLY A 189 -15.71 18.76 6.36
C GLY A 189 -15.19 17.46 5.72
N ILE A 190 -13.87 17.25 5.70
CA ILE A 190 -13.23 16.10 5.02
C ILE A 190 -13.70 14.76 5.58
N TYR A 191 -13.71 14.61 6.91
CA TYR A 191 -13.92 13.33 7.56
C TYR A 191 -15.37 12.80 7.49
N PRO A 192 -16.43 13.59 7.74
CA PRO A 192 -17.81 13.12 7.59
C PRO A 192 -18.22 12.85 6.14
N THR A 193 -17.58 13.50 5.15
CA THR A 193 -17.91 13.32 3.73
C THR A 193 -17.73 11.87 3.26
N HIS A 194 -16.73 11.17 3.80
CA HIS A 194 -16.43 9.78 3.41
C HIS A 194 -17.55 8.79 3.80
N PRO A 195 -17.91 8.60 5.09
CA PRO A 195 -18.96 7.66 5.48
C PRO A 195 -20.34 8.05 4.92
N ALA A 196 -20.62 9.36 4.79
CA ALA A 196 -21.87 9.82 4.20
C ALA A 196 -22.00 9.42 2.72
N THR A 197 -20.94 9.61 1.92
CA THR A 197 -20.95 9.28 0.48
C THR A 197 -20.93 7.76 0.25
N THR A 198 -20.18 7.00 1.05
CA THR A 198 -20.19 5.54 0.99
C THR A 198 -21.57 4.98 1.31
N SER A 199 -22.22 5.48 2.36
CA SER A 199 -23.60 5.10 2.70
C SER A 199 -24.59 5.52 1.62
N TRP A 200 -24.41 6.72 1.05
CA TRP A 200 -25.25 7.21 -0.04
C TRP A 200 -25.15 6.31 -1.29
N THR A 201 -23.97 5.77 -1.57
CA THR A 201 -23.78 4.81 -2.65
C THR A 201 -24.52 3.50 -2.37
N MET A 202 -24.35 2.93 -1.17
CA MET A 202 -24.93 1.63 -0.83
C MET A 202 -26.46 1.64 -0.85
N ASN A 203 -27.07 2.77 -0.49
CA ASN A 203 -28.53 2.93 -0.47
C ASN A 203 -29.15 3.08 -1.87
N ASN A 204 -28.35 3.32 -2.91
CA ASN A 204 -28.84 3.60 -4.27
C ASN A 204 -28.52 2.49 -5.26
N LEU A 205 -28.09 1.33 -4.78
CA LEU A 205 -27.80 0.14 -5.59
C LEU A 205 -28.63 -1.04 -5.07
N ALA A 206 -29.17 -1.82 -6.00
CA ALA A 206 -29.88 -3.06 -5.72
C ALA A 206 -29.79 -3.94 -6.97
N PRO A 207 -29.70 -5.28 -6.86
CA PRO A 207 -29.67 -6.12 -5.64
C PRO A 207 -28.31 -6.12 -4.92
N SER A 208 -28.14 -6.96 -3.88
CA SER A 208 -26.91 -7.11 -3.07
C SER A 208 -25.62 -7.24 -3.90
N ASN A 209 -25.66 -8.01 -5.00
CA ASN A 209 -24.54 -8.13 -5.94
C ASN A 209 -24.12 -6.79 -6.57
N ARG A 210 -25.08 -5.94 -6.98
CA ARG A 210 -24.77 -4.61 -7.55
C ARG A 210 -24.27 -3.65 -6.47
N ARG A 211 -24.77 -3.76 -5.22
CA ARG A 211 -24.22 -3.03 -4.06
C ARG A 211 -22.75 -3.37 -3.83
N ALA A 212 -22.39 -4.65 -3.85
CA ALA A 212 -21.01 -5.09 -3.69
C ALA A 212 -20.09 -4.57 -4.82
N ILE A 213 -20.48 -4.73 -6.09
CA ILE A 213 -19.72 -4.23 -7.24
C ILE A 213 -19.57 -2.71 -7.17
N GLY A 214 -20.66 -2.01 -6.86
CA GLY A 214 -20.63 -0.55 -6.71
C GLY A 214 -19.72 -0.12 -5.57
N SER A 215 -19.78 -0.77 -4.40
CA SER A 215 -18.88 -0.45 -3.28
C SER A 215 -17.42 -0.58 -3.69
N ALA A 216 -17.07 -1.67 -4.37
CA ALA A 216 -15.72 -1.90 -4.87
C ALA A 216 -15.30 -0.81 -5.87
N PHE A 217 -16.17 -0.47 -6.83
CA PHE A 217 -15.90 0.58 -7.81
C PHE A 217 -15.69 1.95 -7.15
N ASN A 218 -16.55 2.33 -6.20
CA ASN A 218 -16.49 3.62 -5.51
C ASN A 218 -15.18 3.75 -4.71
N ILE A 219 -14.78 2.70 -3.98
CA ILE A 219 -13.52 2.67 -3.22
C ILE A 219 -12.30 2.74 -4.15
N CYS A 220 -12.31 1.97 -5.25
CA CYS A 220 -11.21 1.97 -6.22
C CYS A 220 -10.97 3.36 -6.82
N VAL A 221 -12.02 4.01 -7.29
CA VAL A 221 -11.91 5.37 -7.86
C VAL A 221 -11.60 6.39 -6.77
N GLY A 222 -12.19 6.26 -5.58
CA GLY A 222 -11.90 7.11 -4.43
C GLY A 222 -10.40 7.13 -4.07
N ASN A 223 -9.77 5.96 -4.03
CA ASN A 223 -8.35 5.82 -3.68
C ASN A 223 -7.39 6.48 -4.71
N ILE A 224 -7.80 6.65 -5.97
CA ILE A 224 -7.02 7.44 -6.96
C ILE A 224 -6.81 8.86 -6.44
N GLY A 225 -7.78 9.40 -5.71
CA GLY A 225 -7.67 10.70 -5.05
C GLY A 225 -6.47 10.77 -4.11
N GLY A 226 -6.12 9.67 -3.43
CA GLY A 226 -4.96 9.64 -2.53
C GLY A 226 -3.62 9.89 -3.26
N ILE A 227 -3.49 9.40 -4.50
CA ILE A 227 -2.33 9.70 -5.35
C ILE A 227 -2.26 11.20 -5.62
N ILE A 228 -3.37 11.80 -6.07
CA ILE A 228 -3.44 13.24 -6.35
C ILE A 228 -3.13 14.04 -5.09
N GLY A 229 -3.70 13.66 -3.94
CA GLY A 229 -3.46 14.29 -2.64
C GLY A 229 -2.01 14.29 -2.21
N SER A 230 -1.28 13.22 -2.50
CA SER A 230 0.13 13.08 -2.12
C SER A 230 1.07 13.98 -2.93
N TYR A 231 0.66 14.44 -4.12
CA TYR A 231 1.49 15.25 -5.03
C TYR A 231 0.97 16.66 -5.32
N MET A 232 -0.21 17.05 -4.81
CA MET A 232 -0.82 18.34 -5.18
C MET A 232 -0.16 19.56 -4.52
N TYR A 233 0.59 19.39 -3.43
CA TYR A 233 1.30 20.47 -2.74
C TYR A 233 2.79 20.44 -3.13
N LEU A 234 3.24 21.47 -3.86
CA LEU A 234 4.60 21.55 -4.38
C LEU A 234 5.47 22.45 -3.51
N ASP A 235 6.63 21.99 -3.09
CA ASP A 235 7.52 22.74 -2.19
C ASP A 235 7.97 24.09 -2.76
N ARG A 236 8.20 24.15 -4.09
CA ARG A 236 8.55 25.39 -4.82
C ARG A 236 7.52 26.52 -4.71
N GLU A 237 6.29 26.20 -4.30
CA GLU A 237 5.19 27.15 -4.20
C GLU A 237 4.95 27.66 -2.77
N GLY A 238 5.73 27.14 -1.80
CA GLY A 238 5.72 27.63 -0.43
C GLY A 238 6.10 29.12 -0.33
N PRO A 239 5.53 29.87 0.62
CA PRO A 239 4.56 29.47 1.65
C PRO A 239 3.09 29.57 1.19
N THR A 240 2.85 29.94 -0.07
CA THR A 240 1.49 30.24 -0.57
C THR A 240 0.73 29.04 -1.12
N TYR A 241 1.44 28.02 -1.62
CA TYR A 241 0.92 26.79 -2.22
C TYR A 241 -0.34 26.95 -3.10
N PRO A 242 -0.36 27.88 -4.08
CA PRO A 242 -1.51 28.11 -4.95
C PRO A 242 -2.04 26.85 -5.64
N THR A 243 -1.17 25.93 -6.09
CA THR A 243 -1.62 24.70 -6.76
C THR A 243 -2.31 23.75 -5.77
N GLY A 244 -1.72 23.53 -4.59
CA GLY A 244 -2.28 22.60 -3.60
C GLY A 244 -3.60 23.08 -3.00
N PHE A 245 -3.64 24.33 -2.54
CA PHE A 245 -4.89 24.90 -2.00
C PHE A 245 -5.92 25.16 -3.10
N GLY A 246 -5.48 25.56 -4.30
CA GLY A 246 -6.36 25.78 -5.46
C GLY A 246 -7.01 24.48 -5.94
N LEU A 247 -6.25 23.39 -6.05
CA LEU A 247 -6.80 22.06 -6.36
C LEU A 247 -7.73 21.56 -5.26
N SER A 248 -7.37 21.77 -4.00
CA SER A 248 -8.22 21.40 -2.87
C SER A 248 -9.58 22.15 -2.88
N LEU A 249 -9.55 23.45 -3.19
CA LEU A 249 -10.75 24.25 -3.36
C LEU A 249 -11.57 23.81 -4.59
N ALA A 250 -10.90 23.53 -5.71
CA ALA A 250 -11.54 23.05 -6.92
C ALA A 250 -12.23 21.69 -6.70
N PHE A 251 -11.57 20.76 -6.00
CA PHE A 251 -12.15 19.47 -5.65
C PHE A 251 -13.34 19.61 -4.68
N GLY A 252 -13.25 20.47 -3.67
CA GLY A 252 -14.38 20.77 -2.79
C GLY A 252 -15.58 21.32 -3.55
N GLY A 253 -15.33 22.29 -4.45
CA GLY A 253 -16.37 22.94 -5.25
C GLY A 253 -16.98 22.03 -6.32
N SER A 254 -16.17 21.25 -7.03
CA SER A 254 -16.66 20.32 -8.05
C SER A 254 -17.40 19.13 -7.43
N ALA A 255 -16.96 18.62 -6.27
CA ALA A 255 -17.69 17.59 -5.53
C ALA A 255 -19.04 18.11 -5.03
N LEU A 256 -19.11 19.38 -4.60
CA LEU A 256 -20.37 20.03 -4.22
C LEU A 256 -21.36 20.08 -5.39
N VAL A 257 -20.89 20.48 -6.58
CA VAL A 257 -21.71 20.48 -7.81
C VAL A 257 -22.15 19.07 -8.17
N ALA A 258 -21.25 18.08 -8.11
CA ALA A 258 -21.58 16.68 -8.36
C ALA A 258 -22.66 16.14 -7.39
N ALA A 259 -22.56 16.49 -6.10
CA ALA A 259 -23.55 16.10 -5.09
C ALA A 259 -24.93 16.71 -5.37
N LEU A 260 -24.99 17.99 -5.80
CA LEU A 260 -26.23 18.65 -6.18
C LEU A 260 -26.87 18.03 -7.43
N ILE A 261 -26.07 17.73 -8.46
CA ILE A 261 -26.54 17.06 -9.69
C ILE A 261 -27.10 15.67 -9.36
N LEU A 262 -26.43 14.93 -8.48
CA LEU A 262 -26.91 13.62 -8.02
C LEU A 262 -28.25 13.72 -7.32
N GLU A 263 -28.42 14.67 -6.41
CA GLU A 263 -29.68 14.85 -5.70
C GLU A 263 -30.84 15.19 -6.65
N VAL A 264 -30.63 16.15 -7.57
CA VAL A 264 -31.65 16.47 -8.58
C VAL A 264 -32.00 15.24 -9.41
N SER A 265 -31.00 14.43 -9.78
CA SER A 265 -31.22 13.19 -10.51
C SER A 265 -32.05 12.17 -9.74
N PHE A 266 -31.83 12.04 -8.43
CA PHE A 266 -32.57 11.13 -7.56
C PHE A 266 -34.00 11.61 -7.30
N VAL A 267 -34.20 12.90 -7.06
CA VAL A 267 -35.53 13.51 -6.92
C VAL A 267 -36.34 13.33 -8.21
N TYR A 268 -35.74 13.57 -9.37
CA TYR A 268 -36.41 13.36 -10.66
C TYR A 268 -36.77 11.89 -10.91
N ALA A 269 -35.88 10.95 -10.59
CA ALA A 269 -36.14 9.53 -10.72
C ALA A 269 -37.29 9.07 -9.81
N ASN A 270 -37.30 9.52 -8.55
CA ASN A 270 -38.38 9.21 -7.61
C ASN A 270 -39.72 9.80 -8.06
N LYS A 271 -39.73 11.03 -8.60
CA LYS A 271 -40.95 11.65 -9.15
C LYS A 271 -41.49 10.88 -10.36
N ARG A 272 -40.61 10.41 -11.26
CA ARG A 272 -40.99 9.57 -12.41
C ARG A 272 -41.56 8.23 -11.96
N ASN A 273 -40.91 7.56 -11.01
CA ASN A 273 -41.34 6.25 -10.51
C ASN A 273 -42.65 6.35 -9.70
N GLY A 274 -42.91 7.48 -9.04
CA GLY A 274 -44.15 7.75 -8.31
C GLY A 274 -45.36 8.10 -9.18
N MET A 275 -45.22 8.17 -10.52
CA MET A 275 -46.35 8.38 -11.43
C MET A 275 -47.18 7.12 -11.69
N MET A 276 -46.64 5.94 -11.37
CA MET A 276 -47.35 4.66 -11.50
C MET A 276 -47.70 4.14 -10.10
N THR A 277 -48.93 3.67 -9.93
CA THR A 277 -49.36 2.99 -8.70
C THR A 277 -48.75 1.60 -8.62
N GLU A 278 -48.61 1.06 -7.41
CA GLU A 278 -48.02 -0.27 -7.20
C GLU A 278 -48.81 -1.38 -7.91
N SER A 279 -50.13 -1.25 -8.03
CA SER A 279 -50.97 -2.16 -8.82
C SER A 279 -50.63 -2.09 -10.31
N GLU A 280 -50.53 -0.89 -10.88
CA GLU A 280 -50.19 -0.72 -12.31
C GLU A 280 -48.80 -1.27 -12.64
N ILE A 281 -47.84 -1.17 -11.71
CA ILE A 281 -46.49 -1.70 -11.90
C ILE A 281 -46.51 -3.25 -11.91
N ARG A 282 -47.26 -3.87 -11.00
CA ARG A 282 -47.37 -5.34 -10.90
C ARG A 282 -48.26 -5.94 -12.00
N ASP A 283 -49.14 -5.15 -12.60
CA ASP A 283 -49.91 -5.53 -13.80
C ASP A 283 -49.06 -5.46 -15.07
N THR A 284 -48.02 -4.61 -15.09
CA THR A 284 -47.15 -4.38 -16.26
C THR A 284 -45.92 -5.29 -16.29
N TYR A 285 -45.35 -5.60 -15.11
CA TYR A 285 -44.10 -6.33 -14.98
C TYR A 285 -44.25 -7.54 -14.07
N SER A 286 -43.64 -8.67 -14.45
CA SER A 286 -43.57 -9.83 -13.57
C SER A 286 -42.60 -9.60 -12.40
N ASP A 287 -42.79 -10.31 -11.29
CA ASP A 287 -41.91 -10.23 -10.11
C ASP A 287 -40.44 -10.54 -10.46
N GLU A 288 -40.19 -11.45 -11.41
CA GLU A 288 -38.84 -11.79 -11.88
C GLU A 288 -38.23 -10.66 -12.72
N GLN A 289 -39.02 -10.01 -13.58
CA GLN A 289 -38.58 -8.83 -14.33
C GLN A 289 -38.24 -7.66 -13.40
N LEU A 290 -39.05 -7.42 -12.38
CA LEU A 290 -38.80 -6.35 -11.39
C LEU A 290 -37.54 -6.60 -10.56
N LEU A 291 -37.23 -7.86 -10.25
CA LEU A 291 -35.98 -8.25 -9.58
C LEU A 291 -34.76 -8.04 -10.48
N ASP A 292 -34.82 -8.46 -11.75
CA ASP A 292 -33.72 -8.28 -12.72
C ASP A 292 -33.45 -6.80 -13.02
N MET A 293 -34.48 -5.94 -12.98
CA MET A 293 -34.34 -4.49 -13.11
C MET A 293 -33.52 -3.87 -11.96
N GLY A 294 -33.57 -4.44 -10.75
CA GLY A 294 -32.80 -3.99 -9.58
C GLY A 294 -33.09 -2.53 -9.21
N ASP A 295 -32.06 -1.70 -9.12
CA ASP A 295 -32.11 -0.25 -8.84
C ASP A 295 -32.88 0.58 -9.90
N LYS A 296 -33.17 0.00 -11.07
CA LYS A 296 -34.02 0.61 -12.10
C LYS A 296 -35.50 0.26 -11.99
N SER A 297 -35.87 -0.62 -11.06
CA SER A 297 -37.26 -1.00 -10.83
C SER A 297 -38.10 0.22 -10.45
N PRO A 298 -39.32 0.39 -10.99
CA PRO A 298 -40.25 1.42 -10.54
C PRO A 298 -40.63 1.29 -9.06
N LEU A 299 -40.51 0.08 -8.49
CA LEU A 299 -40.72 -0.18 -7.05
C LEU A 299 -39.52 0.24 -6.19
N PHE A 300 -38.34 0.42 -6.79
CA PHE A 300 -37.15 0.86 -6.07
C PHE A 300 -37.23 2.37 -5.79
N LYS A 301 -37.31 2.73 -4.50
CA LYS A 301 -37.20 4.11 -4.05
C LYS A 301 -35.73 4.45 -3.83
N VAL A 302 -35.20 5.26 -4.74
CA VAL A 302 -33.87 5.85 -4.64
C VAL A 302 -33.88 6.80 -3.42
N SER A 303 -32.77 6.93 -2.68
CA SER A 303 -32.65 7.57 -1.35
C SER A 303 -33.79 8.54 -0.99
N LYS A 304 -34.46 8.31 0.16
CA LYS A 304 -35.54 9.18 0.65
C LYS A 304 -35.06 10.63 0.77
N HIS A 305 -35.83 11.54 0.20
CA HIS A 305 -35.73 12.99 0.44
C HIS A 305 -36.88 13.38 1.35
N LEU A 306 -36.64 14.29 2.30
CA LEU A 306 -37.71 14.84 3.12
C LEU A 306 -38.65 15.64 2.21
N ASP A 307 -39.93 15.28 2.16
CA ASP A 307 -40.92 16.13 1.50
C ASP A 307 -41.09 17.38 2.38
N LEU A 308 -40.68 18.55 1.87
CA LEU A 308 -40.61 19.82 2.61
C LEU A 308 -41.98 20.32 3.12
N LYS A 309 -43.06 19.58 2.87
CA LYS A 309 -44.42 19.86 3.34
C LYS A 309 -44.75 19.26 4.72
N ASP A 310 -43.96 18.30 5.23
CA ASP A 310 -44.20 17.65 6.53
C ASP A 310 -43.35 18.27 7.66
N TRP A 311 -43.67 19.50 8.07
CA TRP A 311 -43.02 20.19 9.21
C TRP A 311 -43.56 19.78 10.59
N SER A 312 -44.57 18.90 10.64
CA SER A 312 -45.22 18.42 11.87
C SER A 312 -44.27 17.67 12.82
N PHE A 313 -43.15 17.13 12.30
CA PHE A 313 -42.19 16.34 13.06
C PHE A 313 -41.27 17.17 13.99
N LEU A 314 -41.04 18.46 13.68
CA LEU A 314 -40.14 19.34 14.45
C LEU A 314 -40.73 19.80 15.80
N HIS A 315 -42.05 19.77 15.97
CA HIS A 315 -42.71 20.25 17.19
C HIS A 315 -42.80 19.21 18.32
N GLY A 316 -42.72 17.91 18.01
CA GLY A 316 -42.89 16.86 19.03
C GLY A 316 -41.62 16.46 19.80
N TYR A 317 -40.43 16.75 19.26
CA TYR A 317 -39.20 16.09 19.70
C TYR A 317 -38.29 16.91 20.63
N LEU A 318 -38.56 18.21 20.84
CA LEU A 318 -37.79 19.05 21.77
C LEU A 318 -38.21 18.90 23.24
N GLY A 319 -39.19 18.04 23.55
CA GLY A 319 -39.86 17.98 24.86
C GLY A 319 -39.62 16.75 25.73
N ALA A 320 -38.79 15.76 25.35
CA ALA A 320 -38.66 14.53 26.12
C ALA A 320 -37.20 14.10 26.36
N SER A 321 -36.72 14.47 27.54
CA SER A 321 -36.02 13.61 28.51
C SER A 321 -34.62 13.07 28.17
N PHE A 322 -33.66 13.69 28.86
CA PHE A 322 -32.44 13.10 29.42
C PHE A 322 -32.68 11.76 30.15
N ILE A 323 -31.60 10.95 30.21
CA ILE A 323 -31.38 9.68 30.96
C ILE A 323 -31.57 8.39 30.13
N SER A 324 -30.47 7.88 29.54
CA SER A 324 -29.92 6.56 29.89
C SER A 324 -28.59 6.28 29.16
N ASN A 325 -27.65 5.70 29.89
CA ASN A 325 -26.26 5.35 29.55
C ASN A 325 -26.07 4.35 28.37
N ASN A 326 -24.78 4.20 28.02
CA ASN A 326 -24.09 3.18 27.21
C ASN A 326 -23.95 3.48 25.71
N LYS A 327 -22.74 3.81 25.23
CA LYS A 327 -21.49 3.01 25.04
C LYS A 327 -21.48 2.25 23.71
N GLU A 328 -20.45 2.58 22.93
CA GLU A 328 -19.69 1.70 22.00
C GLU A 328 -20.42 1.22 20.73
N SER A 329 -20.04 1.71 19.54
CA SER A 329 -18.87 1.35 18.70
C SER A 329 -19.34 0.41 17.58
N SER A 330 -19.37 0.84 16.32
CA SER A 330 -18.23 0.98 15.39
C SER A 330 -17.55 -0.35 15.02
N GLN A 331 -17.35 -0.51 13.69
CA GLN A 331 -16.47 -1.47 12.97
C GLN A 331 -17.05 -2.88 12.71
N LYS A 332 -16.76 -3.63 11.63
CA LYS A 332 -15.86 -3.58 10.43
C LYS A 332 -16.18 -4.83 9.57
N MET A 333 -16.01 -4.81 8.22
CA MET A 333 -15.40 -5.88 7.35
C MET A 333 -15.66 -5.64 5.85
N ASN A 334 -14.63 -5.41 5.01
CA ASN A 334 -13.78 -6.34 4.21
C ASN A 334 -14.57 -7.06 3.07
N ALA A 335 -14.46 -6.75 1.77
CA ALA A 335 -13.37 -6.48 0.82
C ALA A 335 -12.87 -7.72 0.04
N ALA A 336 -13.19 -7.80 -1.27
CA ALA A 336 -12.42 -8.58 -2.24
C ALA A 336 -12.67 -8.16 -3.73
N ARG A 337 -11.56 -7.78 -4.41
CA ARG A 337 -11.24 -7.82 -5.86
C ARG A 337 -11.43 -6.58 -6.77
N PHE A 338 -10.36 -5.79 -6.77
CA PHE A 338 -9.55 -5.17 -7.86
C PHE A 338 -9.58 -5.90 -9.25
N TYR A 339 -9.00 -5.50 -10.40
CA TYR A 339 -7.88 -4.59 -10.74
C TYR A 339 -7.82 -4.28 -12.30
N PRO A 340 -6.71 -3.65 -12.78
CA PRO A 340 -5.86 -4.10 -13.90
C PRO A 340 -4.75 -5.14 -13.55
N GLU A 341 -4.04 -5.05 -12.42
CA GLU A 341 -3.02 -6.07 -12.05
C GLU A 341 -3.60 -7.46 -11.62
N TRP A 342 -4.93 -7.68 -11.60
CA TRP A 342 -5.65 -8.94 -11.26
C TRP A 342 -5.46 -9.83 -12.47
N LYS A 343 -5.38 -9.26 -13.67
CA LYS A 343 -5.03 -10.02 -14.87
C LYS A 343 -3.60 -10.52 -14.82
N ARG A 344 -2.65 -9.72 -14.31
CA ARG A 344 -1.27 -10.17 -14.05
C ARG A 344 -1.27 -11.23 -12.96
N LEU A 345 -1.88 -10.96 -11.82
CA LEU A 345 -1.94 -11.87 -10.67
C LEU A 345 -2.71 -13.17 -10.96
N VAL A 346 -3.73 -13.13 -11.82
CA VAL A 346 -4.44 -14.30 -12.35
C VAL A 346 -3.59 -15.02 -13.36
N ALA A 347 -2.92 -14.36 -14.30
CA ALA A 347 -2.01 -15.04 -15.23
C ALA A 347 -0.91 -15.76 -14.45
N TRP A 348 -0.33 -15.11 -13.44
CA TRP A 348 0.61 -15.69 -12.48
C TRP A 348 0.01 -16.88 -11.73
N LYS A 349 -1.16 -16.70 -11.13
CA LYS A 349 -1.89 -17.75 -10.42
C LYS A 349 -2.21 -18.93 -11.35
N GLN A 350 -2.71 -18.69 -12.55
CA GLN A 350 -3.06 -19.73 -13.52
C GLN A 350 -1.84 -20.47 -14.04
N MET A 351 -0.70 -19.78 -14.22
CA MET A 351 0.55 -20.38 -14.65
C MET A 351 1.19 -21.24 -13.55
N VAL A 352 1.22 -20.76 -12.30
CA VAL A 352 1.70 -21.56 -11.16
C VAL A 352 0.74 -22.70 -10.83
N TYR A 353 -0.57 -22.48 -10.78
CA TYR A 353 -1.54 -23.55 -10.55
C TYR A 353 -1.58 -24.57 -11.71
N SER A 354 -1.13 -24.19 -12.92
CA SER A 354 -0.87 -25.16 -13.99
C SER A 354 0.40 -25.98 -13.72
N ALA A 355 1.39 -25.41 -13.02
CA ALA A 355 2.64 -26.08 -12.67
C ALA A 355 2.53 -26.99 -11.42
N VAL A 356 1.53 -26.78 -10.55
CA VAL A 356 1.30 -27.54 -9.31
C VAL A 356 0.42 -28.78 -9.56
N PRO A 357 0.79 -29.97 -9.07
CA PRO A 357 0.05 -31.21 -9.28
C PRO A 357 -1.01 -31.37 -8.18
N GLU A 358 -2.25 -31.00 -8.48
CA GLU A 358 -3.53 -31.53 -7.94
C GLU A 358 -4.59 -30.43 -7.82
N ARG A 359 -5.57 -30.47 -8.72
CA ARG A 359 -6.83 -29.75 -8.56
C ARG A 359 -7.70 -30.50 -7.56
N SER A 360 -7.89 -29.95 -6.37
CA SER A 360 -9.05 -30.23 -5.54
C SER A 360 -9.85 -28.94 -5.35
N GLU A 361 -11.14 -28.97 -5.67
CA GLU A 361 -12.06 -27.82 -5.73
C GLU A 361 -12.44 -27.18 -4.37
N SER A 362 -11.61 -27.34 -3.34
CA SER A 362 -11.86 -26.78 -2.01
C SER A 362 -10.55 -26.42 -1.30
N CYS A 363 -10.11 -25.15 -1.36
CA CYS A 363 -9.18 -24.58 -0.36
C CYS A 363 -9.04 -23.06 -0.49
N GLU A 364 -9.12 -22.39 0.65
CA GLU A 364 -8.67 -21.02 0.87
C GLU A 364 -7.14 -21.00 1.04
N ASP A 365 -6.41 -20.81 -0.07
CA ASP A 365 -4.96 -20.62 -0.02
C ASP A 365 -4.63 -19.15 0.36
N ARG A 366 -3.79 -18.95 1.39
CA ARG A 366 -3.23 -17.63 1.73
C ARG A 366 -2.23 -17.20 0.64
N PHE A 367 -2.62 -16.22 -0.17
CA PHE A 367 -1.72 -15.52 -1.08
C PHE A 367 -1.09 -14.34 -0.33
N VAL A 368 0.21 -14.42 0.00
CA VAL A 368 0.86 -13.44 0.92
C VAL A 368 1.65 -12.35 0.19
N GLY A 369 1.84 -12.40 -1.14
CA GLY A 369 2.30 -11.23 -1.90
C GLY A 369 3.00 -11.53 -3.22
N ILE A 370 3.19 -10.48 -4.02
CA ILE A 370 4.14 -10.45 -5.14
C ILE A 370 5.24 -9.47 -4.75
N ALA A 371 6.49 -9.93 -4.71
CA ALA A 371 7.64 -9.03 -4.70
C ALA A 371 8.04 -8.73 -6.15
N MET A 372 7.54 -7.64 -6.73
CA MET A 372 8.03 -7.18 -8.03
C MET A 372 9.39 -6.49 -7.82
N MET A 373 10.48 -7.17 -8.18
CA MET A 373 11.72 -6.46 -8.50
C MET A 373 11.58 -5.92 -9.92
N THR A 374 11.05 -4.70 -10.05
CA THR A 374 11.39 -3.90 -11.22
C THR A 374 12.89 -3.59 -11.13
N SER A 375 13.60 -3.76 -12.24
CA SER A 375 14.95 -3.20 -12.38
C SER A 375 14.86 -1.73 -11.95
N GLY A 376 15.56 -1.41 -10.86
CA GLY A 376 15.45 -0.12 -10.21
C GLY A 376 15.81 1.02 -11.16
N LEU A 377 14.79 1.70 -11.67
CA LEU A 377 14.85 3.14 -11.87
C LEU A 377 14.20 3.74 -10.64
N ALA A 378 15.03 4.00 -9.62
CA ALA A 378 14.71 5.02 -8.64
C ALA A 378 14.32 6.26 -9.43
N HIS A 379 13.12 6.81 -9.16
CA HIS A 379 12.71 8.08 -9.69
C HIS A 379 13.66 9.15 -9.14
N ALA A 380 14.71 9.48 -9.90
CA ALA A 380 15.41 10.74 -9.73
C ALA A 380 14.45 11.82 -10.24
N THR A 381 13.79 12.50 -9.31
CA THR A 381 13.06 13.73 -9.61
C THR A 381 14.12 14.82 -9.76
N PRO A 382 14.30 15.47 -10.92
CA PRO A 382 15.21 16.60 -11.00
C PRO A 382 14.57 17.79 -10.28
N LEU A 383 14.96 18.01 -9.02
CA LEU A 383 14.64 19.24 -8.30
C LEU A 383 15.68 20.30 -8.68
N ASN A 384 15.31 21.19 -9.60
CA ASN A 384 16.06 22.42 -9.83
C ASN A 384 15.34 23.59 -9.17
N GLY A 385 16.11 24.30 -8.33
CA GLY A 385 15.85 25.69 -7.96
C GLY A 385 15.36 25.92 -6.53
N ALA A 386 16.17 25.60 -5.53
CA ALA A 386 16.09 26.23 -4.21
C ALA A 386 17.51 26.51 -3.72
N GLU A 387 17.73 27.69 -3.13
CA GLU A 387 19.03 28.13 -2.62
C GLU A 387 19.60 27.10 -1.64
N THR A 388 20.74 26.52 -2.03
CA THR A 388 21.43 25.46 -1.30
C THR A 388 22.20 26.04 -0.13
N ASN A 389 21.73 25.79 1.09
CA ASN A 389 22.61 25.81 2.25
C ASN A 389 23.49 24.56 2.18
N ILE A 390 24.68 24.69 1.59
CA ILE A 390 25.68 23.63 1.53
C ILE A 390 26.31 23.50 2.92
N GLY A 391 25.95 22.46 3.65
CA GLY A 391 26.69 22.03 4.82
C GLY A 391 27.92 21.25 4.38
N THR A 392 29.12 21.85 4.45
CA THR A 392 30.36 21.09 4.25
C THR A 392 30.64 20.29 5.53
N LYS A 393 30.43 18.97 5.49
CA LYS A 393 31.01 18.07 6.50
C LYS A 393 32.40 17.67 6.01
N GLU A 394 33.42 18.41 6.44
CA GLU A 394 34.79 17.92 6.30
C GLU A 394 34.93 16.64 7.12
N THR A 395 34.94 15.50 6.43
CA THR A 395 35.18 14.20 7.03
C THR A 395 36.66 13.87 6.95
N ASP A 396 37.29 13.54 8.08
CA ASP A 396 38.66 13.01 8.14
C ASP A 396 38.67 11.53 7.70
N ALA A 397 38.32 11.28 6.43
CA ALA A 397 38.25 9.95 5.83
C ALA A 397 39.37 9.76 4.79
N ASP A 398 39.95 8.57 4.77
CA ASP A 398 40.93 8.19 3.75
C ASP A 398 40.24 7.80 2.45
N VAL A 399 39.13 7.05 2.56
CA VAL A 399 38.39 6.52 1.42
C VAL A 399 36.89 6.62 1.66
N ILE A 400 36.15 7.08 0.65
CA ILE A 400 34.69 6.98 0.60
C ILE A 400 34.30 5.81 -0.30
N VAL A 401 33.40 4.95 0.16
CA VAL A 401 32.84 3.84 -0.63
C VAL A 401 31.37 4.14 -0.91
N ILE A 402 30.98 4.10 -2.19
CA ILE A 402 29.63 4.42 -2.64
C ILE A 402 28.85 3.14 -2.88
N GLY A 403 27.79 2.94 -2.07
CA GLY A 403 26.96 1.75 -1.96
C GLY A 403 27.34 0.88 -0.75
N ALA A 404 26.39 0.10 -0.25
CA ALA A 404 26.59 -0.87 0.84
C ALA A 404 26.14 -2.28 0.43
N GLY A 405 26.38 -2.68 -0.82
CA GLY A 405 26.26 -4.06 -1.27
C GLY A 405 27.44 -4.92 -0.81
N ILE A 406 27.42 -6.22 -1.13
CA ILE A 406 28.49 -7.14 -0.71
C ILE A 406 29.87 -6.74 -1.24
N SER A 407 29.94 -6.22 -2.47
CA SER A 407 31.21 -5.79 -3.08
C SER A 407 31.78 -4.58 -2.35
N GLU A 408 30.93 -3.60 -2.06
CA GLU A 408 31.27 -2.36 -1.39
C GLU A 408 31.66 -2.59 0.07
N LEU A 409 30.88 -3.40 0.79
CA LEU A 409 31.19 -3.77 2.18
C LEU A 409 32.48 -4.58 2.27
N SER A 410 32.75 -5.46 1.30
CA SER A 410 34.03 -6.21 1.24
C SER A 410 35.22 -5.26 1.00
N ALA A 411 35.08 -4.30 0.09
CA ALA A 411 36.10 -3.28 -0.15
C ALA A 411 36.33 -2.42 1.09
N ALA A 412 35.26 -1.97 1.74
CA ALA A 412 35.33 -1.17 2.96
C ALA A 412 36.02 -1.93 4.11
N ARG A 413 35.68 -3.21 4.30
CA ARG A 413 36.33 -4.10 5.27
C ARG A 413 37.82 -4.24 5.00
N ALA A 414 38.20 -4.58 3.77
CA ALA A 414 39.61 -4.74 3.39
C ALA A 414 40.43 -3.46 3.58
N LEU A 415 39.86 -2.29 3.24
CA LEU A 415 40.50 -1.00 3.47
C LEU A 415 40.63 -0.68 4.97
N THR A 416 39.61 -0.99 5.77
CA THR A 416 39.62 -0.80 7.22
C THR A 416 40.64 -1.72 7.90
N ASP A 417 40.75 -2.99 7.46
CA ASP A 417 41.79 -3.94 7.90
C ASP A 417 43.20 -3.47 7.56
N ALA A 418 43.35 -2.75 6.44
CA ALA A 418 44.59 -2.08 6.06
C ALA A 418 44.85 -0.77 6.84
N GLY A 419 44.05 -0.48 7.87
CA GLY A 419 44.19 0.69 8.75
C GLY A 419 43.73 2.00 8.13
N LYS A 420 42.89 1.98 7.10
CA LYS A 420 42.32 3.19 6.50
C LYS A 420 41.03 3.62 7.20
N LYS A 421 40.81 4.92 7.31
CA LYS A 421 39.52 5.48 7.74
C LYS A 421 38.53 5.45 6.56
N VAL A 422 37.50 4.62 6.65
CA VAL A 422 36.55 4.41 5.56
C VAL A 422 35.16 4.90 5.97
N ILE A 423 34.53 5.66 5.08
CA ILE A 423 33.10 6.00 5.16
C ILE A 423 32.37 5.30 4.02
N VAL A 424 31.27 4.64 4.32
CA VAL A 424 30.37 4.02 3.35
C VAL A 424 29.09 4.85 3.26
N VAL A 425 28.68 5.24 2.07
CA VAL A 425 27.42 5.96 1.83
C VAL A 425 26.47 5.10 0.99
N GLU A 426 25.24 4.91 1.44
CA GLU A 426 24.22 4.07 0.80
C GLU A 426 22.93 4.85 0.62
N GLY A 427 22.41 4.83 -0.61
CA GLY A 427 21.21 5.58 -0.97
C GLY A 427 19.91 5.01 -0.39
N ARG A 428 19.90 3.73 -0.01
CA ARG A 428 18.76 3.06 0.61
C ARG A 428 18.80 3.17 2.14
N ASP A 429 17.68 2.83 2.75
CA ASP A 429 17.49 2.67 4.18
C ASP A 429 18.08 1.35 4.73
N ARG A 430 18.74 0.56 3.87
CA ARG A 430 19.31 -0.75 4.21
C ARG A 430 20.60 -1.04 3.47
N ILE A 431 21.41 -1.90 4.06
CA ILE A 431 22.58 -2.51 3.42
C ILE A 431 22.21 -3.75 2.58
N GLY A 432 23.20 -4.33 1.92
CA GLY A 432 23.12 -5.60 1.19
C GLY A 432 22.82 -5.46 -0.30
N GLY A 433 22.29 -4.31 -0.74
CA GLY A 433 22.02 -4.06 -2.16
C GLY A 433 21.06 -5.10 -2.75
N ARG A 434 21.57 -5.94 -3.67
CA ARG A 434 20.82 -7.05 -4.30
C ARG A 434 20.79 -8.33 -3.46
N LEU A 435 21.52 -8.36 -2.36
CA LEU A 435 21.38 -9.39 -1.33
C LEU A 435 20.33 -8.87 -0.34
N TRP A 436 19.13 -9.45 -0.40
CA TRP A 436 18.00 -9.02 0.42
C TRP A 436 17.18 -10.23 0.86
N THR A 437 17.32 -10.53 2.15
CA THR A 437 16.47 -11.49 2.85
C THR A 437 15.35 -10.73 3.55
N ASP A 438 14.13 -11.20 3.37
CA ASP A 438 12.95 -10.77 4.11
C ASP A 438 12.69 -11.77 5.23
N TYR A 439 12.65 -11.26 6.46
CA TYR A 439 12.50 -12.05 7.68
C TYR A 439 11.06 -12.03 8.23
N ASP A 440 10.21 -11.16 7.70
CA ASP A 440 8.95 -10.78 8.35
C ASP A 440 7.72 -11.25 7.57
N SER A 441 7.81 -11.35 6.23
CA SER A 441 6.62 -11.61 5.40
C SER A 441 6.16 -13.07 5.36
N MET A 442 7.00 -14.03 5.74
CA MET A 442 6.69 -15.47 5.65
C MET A 442 7.14 -16.23 6.90
N SER A 443 6.67 -17.47 7.03
CA SER A 443 6.97 -18.32 8.19
C SER A 443 8.46 -18.66 8.37
N ILE A 444 9.30 -18.45 7.36
CA ILE A 444 10.76 -18.57 7.42
C ILE A 444 11.39 -17.40 6.64
N PRO A 445 12.65 -17.03 6.90
CA PRO A 445 13.36 -16.04 6.10
C PRO A 445 13.43 -16.46 4.63
N ILE A 446 13.11 -15.53 3.74
CA ILE A 446 13.01 -15.76 2.29
C ILE A 446 13.87 -14.76 1.52
N GLU A 447 14.47 -15.24 0.42
CA GLU A 447 15.37 -14.43 -0.39
C GLU A 447 14.63 -13.68 -1.50
N LEU A 448 14.50 -12.36 -1.35
CA LEU A 448 13.99 -11.47 -2.39
C LEU A 448 15.04 -11.26 -3.48
N GLY A 449 16.33 -11.33 -3.11
CA GLY A 449 17.47 -11.09 -3.98
C GLY A 449 18.25 -12.36 -4.33
N ALA A 450 19.58 -12.27 -4.19
CA ALA A 450 20.46 -13.43 -4.30
C ALA A 450 20.04 -14.55 -3.32
N GLN A 451 20.19 -15.82 -3.71
CA GLN A 451 19.69 -16.95 -2.92
C GLN A 451 20.66 -18.12 -2.79
N PHE A 452 21.51 -18.34 -3.80
CA PHE A 452 22.42 -19.48 -3.84
C PHE A 452 23.87 -19.03 -3.79
N ILE A 453 24.68 -19.85 -3.15
CA ILE A 453 26.12 -19.93 -3.39
C ILE A 453 26.32 -20.99 -4.46
N HIS A 454 26.92 -20.59 -5.57
CA HIS A 454 27.26 -21.51 -6.66
C HIS A 454 28.71 -21.98 -6.50
N GLY A 455 28.94 -23.27 -6.70
CA GLY A 455 30.26 -23.89 -6.53
C GLY A 455 30.43 -24.48 -5.14
N GLY A 456 30.93 -25.72 -5.08
CA GLY A 456 31.18 -26.42 -3.83
C GLY A 456 32.32 -25.80 -3.04
N GLU A 457 32.43 -26.18 -1.77
CA GLU A 457 33.55 -25.80 -0.89
C GLU A 457 34.92 -26.14 -1.53
N TYR A 458 34.96 -27.12 -2.45
CA TYR A 458 36.17 -27.59 -3.14
C TYR A 458 36.00 -27.92 -4.63
N THR A 459 35.32 -27.07 -5.42
CA THR A 459 35.33 -27.24 -6.89
C THR A 459 36.53 -26.51 -7.52
N ASN A 460 37.45 -27.26 -8.13
CA ASN A 460 38.61 -26.78 -8.92
C ASN A 460 39.73 -26.00 -8.17
N ASN A 461 40.06 -26.36 -6.92
CA ASN A 461 41.16 -25.74 -6.14
C ASN A 461 41.04 -24.21 -5.89
N THR A 462 39.90 -23.61 -6.16
CA THR A 462 39.59 -22.22 -5.80
C THR A 462 38.23 -22.19 -5.14
N GLU A 463 38.24 -21.97 -3.84
CA GLU A 463 37.03 -21.78 -3.07
C GLU A 463 36.41 -20.41 -3.36
N ALA A 464 35.09 -20.34 -3.50
CA ALA A 464 34.41 -19.06 -3.60
C ALA A 464 34.56 -18.31 -2.27
N SER A 465 35.04 -17.07 -2.30
CA SER A 465 35.29 -16.25 -1.10
C SER A 465 34.06 -16.07 -0.19
N THR A 466 32.86 -16.30 -0.71
CA THR A 466 31.61 -16.33 0.06
C THR A 466 31.62 -17.41 1.15
N TRP A 467 32.29 -18.55 0.93
CA TRP A 467 32.38 -19.64 1.91
C TRP A 467 33.18 -19.27 3.16
N ASP A 468 34.16 -18.37 3.04
CA ASP A 468 34.88 -17.85 4.21
C ASP A 468 33.93 -17.09 5.14
N LEU A 469 33.01 -16.30 4.58
CA LEU A 469 32.00 -15.55 5.34
C LEU A 469 31.00 -16.49 6.02
N VAL A 470 30.58 -17.55 5.32
CA VAL A 470 29.70 -18.60 5.85
C VAL A 470 30.35 -19.30 7.05
N ARG A 471 31.61 -19.70 6.92
CA ARG A 471 32.35 -20.38 8.01
C ARG A 471 32.63 -19.47 9.18
N GLN A 472 33.00 -18.21 8.94
CA GLN A 472 33.27 -17.24 9.99
C GLN A 472 32.04 -17.00 10.90
N GLN A 473 30.84 -17.12 10.35
CA GLN A 473 29.57 -17.03 11.10
C GLN A 473 29.04 -18.39 11.57
N GLY A 474 29.64 -19.51 11.14
CA GLY A 474 29.13 -20.84 11.41
C GLY A 474 27.72 -21.09 10.84
N LEU A 475 27.43 -20.52 9.66
CA LEU A 475 26.09 -20.62 9.07
C LEU A 475 25.86 -22.01 8.50
N MET A 476 24.65 -22.52 8.76
CA MET A 476 24.20 -23.78 8.18
C MET A 476 23.79 -23.57 6.73
N THR A 477 24.16 -24.50 5.85
CA THR A 477 23.75 -24.51 4.46
C THR A 477 23.02 -25.79 4.09
N TYR A 478 22.14 -25.70 3.09
CA TYR A 478 21.45 -26.83 2.50
C TYR A 478 21.79 -26.92 1.02
N THR A 479 22.18 -28.12 0.57
CA THR A 479 22.53 -28.37 -0.83
C THR A 479 21.30 -28.81 -1.61
N HIS A 480 20.95 -28.06 -2.64
CA HIS A 480 19.89 -28.42 -3.58
C HIS A 480 20.44 -29.42 -4.60
N THR A 481 19.95 -30.66 -4.54
CA THR A 481 20.45 -31.78 -5.35
C THR A 481 19.35 -32.45 -6.18
N ASN A 482 18.10 -32.33 -5.76
CA ASN A 482 16.99 -33.10 -6.33
C ASN A 482 16.11 -32.24 -7.22
N THR A 483 16.35 -32.28 -8.53
CA THR A 483 15.51 -31.58 -9.52
C THR A 483 14.59 -32.54 -10.24
N PHE A 484 13.33 -32.16 -10.38
CA PHE A 484 12.35 -32.91 -11.16
C PHE A 484 11.89 -32.11 -12.38
N SER A 485 11.66 -32.79 -13.49
CA SER A 485 11.08 -32.20 -14.70
C SER A 485 9.81 -32.91 -15.13
N ARG A 486 9.01 -32.23 -15.95
CA ARG A 486 7.92 -32.85 -16.73
C ARG A 486 7.71 -32.10 -18.03
N THR A 487 7.23 -32.81 -19.05
CA THR A 487 7.01 -32.28 -20.41
C THR A 487 5.63 -31.68 -20.65
N SER A 488 4.70 -31.85 -19.70
CA SER A 488 3.38 -31.22 -19.72
C SER A 488 2.77 -31.19 -18.33
N VAL A 489 1.76 -30.33 -18.14
CA VAL A 489 1.00 -30.20 -16.89
C VAL A 489 0.36 -31.52 -16.41
N ALA A 490 -0.06 -32.36 -17.35
CA ALA A 490 -0.63 -33.68 -17.06
C ALA A 490 0.43 -34.82 -17.05
N GLY A 491 1.68 -34.49 -17.38
CA GLY A 491 2.79 -35.44 -17.45
C GLY A 491 3.28 -35.87 -16.06
N ARG A 492 3.87 -37.08 -15.99
CA ARG A 492 4.52 -37.58 -14.78
C ARG A 492 5.84 -36.85 -14.55
N TRP A 493 6.15 -36.60 -13.28
CA TRP A 493 7.45 -36.09 -12.87
C TRP A 493 8.54 -37.12 -13.13
N LYS A 494 9.66 -36.64 -13.67
CA LYS A 494 10.87 -37.41 -13.88
C LYS A 494 12.01 -36.71 -13.14
N GLU A 495 12.73 -37.46 -12.33
CA GLU A 495 13.93 -36.95 -11.69
C GLU A 495 15.01 -36.69 -12.75
N GLU A 496 15.60 -35.49 -12.71
CA GLU A 496 16.68 -35.08 -13.59
C GLU A 496 18.00 -35.14 -12.83
N LYS A 497 19.00 -35.80 -13.42
CA LYS A 497 20.39 -35.74 -12.92
C LYS A 497 21.06 -34.51 -13.52
N ILE A 498 21.25 -33.46 -12.72
CA ILE A 498 21.95 -32.25 -13.15
C ILE A 498 23.47 -32.46 -13.05
N GLU A 499 24.19 -32.15 -14.11
CA GLU A 499 25.67 -32.32 -14.20
C GLU A 499 26.45 -31.37 -13.26
N ASN A 500 25.82 -30.34 -12.70
CA ASN A 500 26.45 -29.37 -11.81
C ASN A 500 25.62 -29.17 -10.51
N PRO A 501 25.78 -30.05 -9.51
CA PRO A 501 24.80 -30.26 -8.42
C PRO A 501 24.96 -29.31 -7.21
N TYR A 502 25.73 -28.22 -7.34
CA TYR A 502 26.26 -27.50 -6.17
C TYR A 502 25.66 -26.10 -6.03
N ASN A 503 24.35 -26.05 -5.76
CA ASN A 503 23.65 -24.85 -5.31
C ASN A 503 23.40 -24.95 -3.80
N TYR A 504 24.00 -24.06 -3.03
CA TYR A 504 23.85 -24.05 -1.57
C TYR A 504 23.00 -22.87 -1.14
N GLN A 505 21.97 -23.16 -0.36
CA GLN A 505 21.13 -22.17 0.29
C GLN A 505 21.63 -21.97 1.73
N VAL A 506 21.83 -20.73 2.14
CA VAL A 506 22.12 -20.40 3.54
C VAL A 506 20.81 -20.44 4.33
N LEU A 507 20.78 -21.25 5.38
CA LEU A 507 19.60 -21.40 6.23
C LEU A 507 19.49 -20.24 7.22
N GLY A 508 18.27 -19.77 7.45
CA GLY A 508 18.00 -18.63 8.32
C GLY A 508 18.23 -17.26 7.68
N GLY A 509 18.55 -17.20 6.39
CA GLY A 509 18.68 -15.96 5.63
C GLY A 509 20.08 -15.73 5.07
N TYR A 510 20.18 -15.47 3.77
CA TYR A 510 21.45 -15.30 3.08
C TYR A 510 22.15 -13.99 3.47
N SER A 511 21.40 -12.97 3.89
CA SER A 511 21.99 -11.67 4.30
C SER A 511 22.89 -11.76 5.52
N GLN A 512 22.83 -12.86 6.27
CA GLN A 512 23.74 -13.16 7.37
C GLN A 512 25.21 -13.17 6.95
N ILE A 513 25.54 -13.47 5.68
CA ILE A 513 26.94 -13.45 5.21
C ILE A 513 27.56 -12.05 5.23
N LEU A 514 26.76 -10.99 5.36
CA LEU A 514 27.25 -9.62 5.46
C LEU A 514 27.75 -9.30 6.87
N ALA A 515 27.30 -10.03 7.89
CA ALA A 515 27.58 -9.74 9.30
C ALA A 515 29.09 -9.60 9.61
N PRO A 516 30.00 -10.43 9.07
CA PRO A 516 31.44 -10.26 9.29
C PRO A 516 32.04 -8.97 8.72
N LEU A 517 31.40 -8.37 7.71
CA LEU A 517 31.96 -7.22 6.99
C LEU A 517 31.67 -5.89 7.69
N ILE A 518 30.61 -5.83 8.49
CA ILE A 518 30.04 -4.59 9.05
C ILE A 518 30.81 -4.01 10.25
N PRO A 519 31.37 -4.81 11.20
CA PRO A 519 31.92 -4.27 12.43
C PRO A 519 32.96 -3.16 12.19
N CYS A 520 32.80 -2.05 12.92
CA CYS A 520 33.65 -0.87 12.86
C CYS A 520 33.64 -0.09 11.53
N LEU A 521 32.69 -0.35 10.62
CA LEU A 521 32.47 0.50 9.45
C LEU A 521 31.53 1.67 9.78
N ALA A 522 31.89 2.88 9.35
CA ALA A 522 31.00 4.03 9.38
C ALA A 522 30.10 3.98 8.13
N ILE A 523 28.84 3.54 8.30
CA ILE A 523 27.87 3.39 7.21
C ILE A 523 26.75 4.43 7.37
N HIS A 524 26.58 5.27 6.35
CA HIS A 524 25.55 6.31 6.30
C HIS A 524 24.46 5.87 5.31
N LEU A 525 23.29 5.54 5.84
CA LEU A 525 22.11 5.12 5.08
C LEU A 525 21.26 6.32 4.69
N ASN A 526 20.39 6.15 3.69
CA ASN A 526 19.56 7.21 3.12
C ASN A 526 20.39 8.40 2.59
N THR A 527 21.61 8.14 2.15
CA THR A 527 22.56 9.14 1.66
C THR A 527 22.83 8.87 0.17
N VAL A 528 22.04 9.51 -0.70
CA VAL A 528 22.11 9.30 -2.14
C VAL A 528 23.25 10.13 -2.72
N VAL A 529 24.23 9.49 -3.37
CA VAL A 529 25.28 10.22 -4.10
C VAL A 529 24.71 10.76 -5.40
N VAL A 530 24.92 12.04 -5.67
CA VAL A 530 24.45 12.72 -6.89
C VAL A 530 25.61 13.18 -7.79
N HIS A 531 26.76 13.48 -7.20
CA HIS A 531 27.92 13.96 -7.96
C HIS A 531 29.24 13.60 -7.26
N VAL A 532 30.25 13.25 -8.05
CA VAL A 532 31.59 12.88 -7.57
C VAL A 532 32.64 13.71 -8.32
N GLU A 533 33.29 14.60 -7.59
CA GLU A 533 34.49 15.29 -8.06
C GLU A 533 35.73 14.48 -7.67
N TYR A 534 36.67 14.30 -8.58
CA TYR A 534 37.89 13.56 -8.28
C TYR A 534 39.11 14.09 -9.03
N SER A 535 40.25 14.02 -8.36
CA SER A 535 41.58 14.33 -8.88
C SER A 535 42.60 13.39 -8.23
N PRO A 536 43.84 13.31 -8.73
CA PRO A 536 44.86 12.49 -8.08
C PRO A 536 45.04 12.84 -6.59
N GLY A 537 44.67 11.92 -5.70
CA GLY A 537 44.80 12.08 -4.25
C GLY A 537 43.67 12.84 -3.55
N SER A 538 42.59 13.20 -4.25
CA SER A 538 41.43 13.88 -3.65
C SER A 538 40.14 13.49 -4.35
N ALA A 539 39.09 13.24 -3.57
CA ALA A 539 37.73 13.03 -4.02
C ALA A 539 36.75 13.79 -3.13
N ILE A 540 35.75 14.43 -3.74
CA ILE A 540 34.63 15.08 -3.07
C ILE A 540 33.35 14.43 -3.58
N VAL A 541 32.57 13.86 -2.66
CA VAL A 541 31.32 13.16 -2.95
C VAL A 541 30.18 14.04 -2.46
N HIS A 542 29.36 14.50 -3.39
CA HIS A 542 28.15 15.26 -3.13
C HIS A 542 26.98 14.31 -2.98
N THR A 543 26.24 14.50 -1.89
CA THR A 543 25.16 13.63 -1.48
C THR A 543 23.89 14.42 -1.23
N GLU A 544 22.76 13.74 -1.35
CA GLU A 544 21.45 14.25 -1.01
C GLU A 544 20.79 13.31 0.01
N GLN A 545 20.31 13.88 1.11
CA GLN A 545 19.63 13.18 2.18
C GLN A 545 18.47 14.05 2.67
N GLU A 546 17.24 13.55 2.57
CA GLU A 546 16.02 14.26 2.99
C GLU A 546 15.88 15.69 2.40
N GLY A 547 16.35 15.89 1.16
CA GLY A 547 16.34 17.19 0.47
C GLY A 547 17.47 18.15 0.87
N TYR A 548 18.38 17.74 1.76
CA TYR A 548 19.61 18.48 2.08
C TYR A 548 20.79 17.94 1.27
N ARG A 549 21.67 18.86 0.83
CA ARG A 549 22.92 18.50 0.17
C ARG A 549 24.09 18.59 1.15
N ASP A 550 24.76 17.46 1.32
CA ASP A 550 25.97 17.31 2.13
C ASP A 550 27.15 16.91 1.22
N THR A 551 28.36 17.29 1.61
CA THR A 551 29.60 16.88 0.94
C THR A 551 30.49 16.05 1.86
N TYR A 552 31.14 15.05 1.29
CA TYR A 552 32.14 14.21 1.94
C TYR A 552 33.46 14.35 1.17
N SER A 553 34.57 14.56 1.88
CA SER A 553 35.90 14.62 1.27
C SER A 553 36.77 13.45 1.74
N ALA A 554 37.56 12.91 0.82
CA ALA A 554 38.54 11.87 1.10
C ALA A 554 39.69 11.87 0.09
N ARG A 555 40.72 11.05 0.32
CA ARG A 555 41.86 10.91 -0.60
C ARG A 555 41.54 10.04 -1.81
N ALA A 556 40.57 9.15 -1.68
CA ALA A 556 40.09 8.29 -2.75
C ALA A 556 38.60 7.98 -2.61
N VAL A 557 37.98 7.56 -3.71
CA VAL A 557 36.60 7.08 -3.75
C VAL A 557 36.53 5.74 -4.45
N VAL A 558 35.76 4.80 -3.90
CA VAL A 558 35.46 3.51 -4.51
C VAL A 558 34.00 3.54 -4.95
N VAL A 559 33.76 3.26 -6.23
CA VAL A 559 32.42 3.19 -6.83
C VAL A 559 32.21 1.78 -7.35
N ALA A 560 31.29 1.04 -6.74
CA ALA A 560 30.89 -0.29 -7.22
C ALA A 560 29.36 -0.39 -7.48
N LEU A 561 28.73 0.76 -7.71
CA LEU A 561 27.30 0.85 -8.05
C LEU A 561 26.93 -0.05 -9.24
N PRO A 562 25.70 -0.59 -9.27
CA PRO A 562 25.23 -1.39 -10.39
C PRO A 562 25.35 -0.63 -11.73
N VAL A 563 25.74 -1.34 -12.79
CA VAL A 563 25.87 -0.76 -14.14
C VAL A 563 24.59 -0.06 -14.61
N ALA A 564 23.41 -0.56 -14.22
CA ALA A 564 22.13 0.09 -14.51
C ALA A 564 22.01 1.49 -13.88
N VAL A 565 22.52 1.69 -12.65
CA VAL A 565 22.55 3.00 -11.97
C VAL A 565 23.51 3.94 -12.68
N LEU A 566 24.68 3.43 -13.10
CA LEU A 566 25.67 4.22 -13.86
C LEU A 566 25.15 4.62 -15.24
N ASN A 567 24.44 3.73 -15.95
CA ASN A 567 23.83 4.01 -17.25
C ASN A 567 22.64 4.97 -17.15
N ALA A 568 21.92 5.00 -16.02
CA ALA A 568 20.83 5.93 -15.77
C ALA A 568 21.30 7.38 -15.56
N GLY A 569 22.60 7.61 -15.36
CA GLY A 569 23.15 8.96 -15.15
C GLY A 569 22.78 9.58 -13.80
N ILE A 570 22.44 8.75 -12.81
CA ILE A 570 22.05 9.23 -11.46
C ILE A 570 23.24 9.88 -10.73
N VAL A 571 24.46 9.42 -11.01
CA VAL A 571 25.70 9.96 -10.43
C VAL A 571 26.50 10.65 -11.52
N GLU A 572 26.71 11.94 -11.37
CA GLU A 572 27.58 12.72 -12.25
C GLU A 572 29.04 12.63 -11.81
N PHE A 573 29.98 12.65 -12.76
CA PHE A 573 31.42 12.56 -12.49
C PHE A 573 32.17 13.78 -13.06
N SER A 574 33.06 14.37 -12.27
CA SER A 574 33.89 15.50 -12.65
C SER A 574 35.36 15.28 -12.29
N PRO A 575 36.27 15.12 -13.28
CA PRO A 575 36.02 15.09 -14.72
C PRO A 575 35.15 13.89 -15.13
N THR A 576 34.54 13.96 -16.31
CA THR A 576 33.73 12.83 -16.82
C THR A 576 34.58 11.57 -16.97
N LEU A 577 33.97 10.42 -16.70
CA LEU A 577 34.62 9.13 -16.85
C LEU A 577 35.14 8.93 -18.30
N PRO A 578 36.29 8.25 -18.50
CA PRO A 578 36.83 7.99 -19.82
C PRO A 578 35.81 7.28 -20.72
N LYS A 579 35.76 7.67 -21.99
CA LYS A 579 34.82 7.11 -22.98
C LYS A 579 34.83 5.58 -23.01
N GLN A 580 36.00 4.96 -22.90
CA GLN A 580 36.14 3.49 -22.86
C GLN A 580 35.33 2.84 -21.72
N LYS A 581 35.25 3.48 -20.54
CA LYS A 581 34.42 3.00 -19.42
C LYS A 581 32.93 3.16 -19.72
N LEU A 582 32.52 4.31 -20.27
CA LEU A 582 31.14 4.58 -20.64
C LEU A 582 30.64 3.61 -21.72
N ASP A 583 31.49 3.30 -22.70
CA ASP A 583 31.18 2.32 -23.74
C ASP A 583 31.10 0.90 -23.15
N ALA A 584 31.96 0.55 -22.19
CA ALA A 584 31.88 -0.71 -21.47
C ALA A 584 30.57 -0.86 -20.66
N PHE A 585 30.10 0.20 -19.99
CA PHE A 585 28.82 0.17 -19.27
C PHE A 585 27.63 -0.10 -20.19
N LYS A 586 27.66 0.45 -21.41
CA LYS A 586 26.62 0.21 -22.43
C LYS A 586 26.69 -1.19 -23.04
N ALA A 587 27.88 -1.78 -23.08
CA ALA A 587 28.10 -3.11 -23.64
C ALA A 587 27.68 -4.26 -22.71
N VAL A 588 27.51 -4.01 -21.40
CA VAL A 588 27.06 -5.02 -20.44
C VAL A 588 25.53 -5.08 -20.43
N PRO A 589 24.92 -6.17 -20.93
CA PRO A 589 23.47 -6.33 -20.88
C PRO A 589 23.04 -6.47 -19.42
N HIS A 590 21.88 -5.91 -19.11
CA HIS A 590 21.21 -6.12 -17.83
C HIS A 590 19.82 -6.70 -18.12
N GLU A 591 19.55 -7.87 -17.55
CA GLU A 591 18.29 -8.57 -17.76
C GLU A 591 17.33 -8.28 -16.61
N SER A 592 16.03 -8.38 -16.90
CA SER A 592 14.99 -8.32 -15.87
C SER A 592 14.84 -9.69 -15.23
N THR A 593 14.67 -9.71 -13.91
CA THR A 593 14.38 -10.94 -13.15
C THR A 593 13.21 -10.65 -12.23
N VAL A 594 12.28 -11.58 -12.14
CA VAL A 594 11.15 -11.51 -11.22
C VAL A 594 11.13 -12.77 -10.36
N LYS A 595 10.83 -12.60 -9.06
CA LYS A 595 10.61 -13.69 -8.12
C LYS A 595 9.22 -13.53 -7.52
N VAL A 596 8.47 -14.62 -7.46
CA VAL A 596 7.14 -14.69 -6.85
C VAL A 596 7.18 -15.77 -5.78
N LEU A 597 6.82 -15.39 -4.56
CA LEU A 597 6.88 -16.28 -3.41
C LEU A 597 5.47 -16.67 -3.00
N MET A 598 5.26 -17.96 -2.73
CA MET A 598 3.96 -18.51 -2.39
C MET A 598 4.12 -19.54 -1.28
N GLU A 599 3.32 -19.40 -0.23
CA GLU A 599 3.29 -20.32 0.89
C GLU A 599 2.04 -21.21 0.83
N PHE A 600 2.24 -22.52 0.98
CA PHE A 600 1.17 -23.52 0.90
C PHE A 600 1.02 -24.27 2.22
N ASN A 601 -0.23 -24.63 2.54
CA ASN A 601 -0.57 -25.46 3.71
C ASN A 601 -0.37 -26.98 3.46
N ARG A 602 -0.01 -27.39 2.24
CA ARG A 602 0.13 -28.80 1.82
C ARG A 602 1.25 -29.02 0.81
N THR A 603 1.53 -30.29 0.50
CA THR A 603 2.57 -30.66 -0.48
C THR A 603 2.13 -30.27 -1.86
N VAL A 604 2.96 -29.49 -2.54
CA VAL A 604 2.73 -29.05 -3.91
C VAL A 604 3.88 -29.46 -4.84
N PHE A 605 4.99 -29.94 -4.30
CA PHE A 605 6.10 -30.54 -5.05
C PHE A 605 6.12 -32.07 -4.84
N PRO A 606 6.73 -32.84 -5.75
CA PRO A 606 7.05 -34.24 -5.48
C PRO A 606 7.85 -34.38 -4.17
N ASN A 607 7.65 -35.49 -3.46
CA ASN A 607 8.39 -35.75 -2.23
C ASN A 607 9.90 -35.74 -2.50
N GLY A 608 10.64 -34.91 -1.77
CA GLY A 608 12.09 -34.79 -1.90
C GLY A 608 12.57 -33.89 -3.04
N ALA A 609 11.68 -33.23 -3.80
CA ALA A 609 12.08 -32.28 -4.84
C ALA A 609 12.51 -30.93 -4.22
N ASP A 610 13.75 -30.55 -4.52
CA ASP A 610 14.31 -29.24 -4.20
C ASP A 610 13.88 -28.20 -5.24
N GLN A 611 13.81 -28.61 -6.51
CA GLN A 611 13.43 -27.78 -7.64
C GLN A 611 12.55 -28.57 -8.61
N VAL A 612 11.62 -27.87 -9.26
CA VAL A 612 10.89 -28.41 -10.40
C VAL A 612 10.99 -27.50 -11.63
N ILE A 613 11.09 -28.12 -12.81
CA ILE A 613 11.21 -27.45 -14.10
C ILE A 613 10.16 -28.00 -15.06
N GLU A 614 9.43 -27.13 -15.75
CA GLU A 614 8.54 -27.56 -16.83
C GLU A 614 9.26 -27.43 -18.18
N ALA A 615 9.45 -28.55 -18.88
CA ALA A 615 10.20 -28.54 -20.13
C ALA A 615 9.51 -27.66 -21.19
N GLY A 616 10.28 -26.76 -21.80
CA GLY A 616 9.76 -25.79 -22.77
C GLY A 616 9.23 -24.48 -22.16
N LYS A 617 9.26 -24.32 -20.83
CA LYS A 617 8.97 -23.04 -20.15
C LYS A 617 10.22 -22.48 -19.48
N THR A 618 10.32 -21.15 -19.46
CA THR A 618 11.41 -20.39 -18.84
C THR A 618 11.20 -20.14 -17.33
N LEU A 619 10.13 -20.69 -16.75
CA LEU A 619 9.81 -20.52 -15.34
C LEU A 619 10.48 -21.63 -14.53
N TRP A 620 11.29 -21.23 -13.55
CA TRP A 620 11.87 -22.14 -12.57
C TRP A 620 11.10 -22.06 -11.25
N LEU A 621 10.90 -23.21 -10.59
CA LEU A 621 10.16 -23.31 -9.33
C LEU A 621 11.05 -24.00 -8.29
N ILE A 622 11.31 -23.32 -7.19
CA ILE A 622 12.22 -23.77 -6.13
C ILE A 622 11.45 -23.94 -4.83
N ASN A 623 11.71 -25.02 -4.11
CA ASN A 623 11.22 -25.22 -2.77
C ASN A 623 12.14 -24.50 -1.78
N ALA A 624 11.75 -23.27 -1.40
CA ALA A 624 12.56 -22.41 -0.53
C ALA A 624 12.58 -22.89 0.93
N ALA A 625 11.68 -23.81 1.31
CA ALA A 625 11.59 -24.36 2.66
C ALA A 625 12.57 -25.52 2.93
N MET A 626 13.28 -26.02 1.91
CA MET A 626 14.18 -27.16 2.08
C MET A 626 15.34 -26.85 3.02
N GLY A 627 15.72 -27.86 3.82
CA GLY A 627 16.75 -27.74 4.86
C GLY A 627 16.29 -27.14 6.19
N ASN A 628 15.10 -26.52 6.25
CA ASN A 628 14.56 -26.02 7.51
C ASN A 628 13.77 -27.10 8.26
N HIS A 629 14.46 -27.87 9.11
CA HIS A 629 13.86 -28.97 9.87
C HIS A 629 12.74 -28.58 10.84
N GLN A 630 12.65 -27.31 11.21
CA GLN A 630 11.64 -26.80 12.15
C GLN A 630 10.36 -26.35 11.46
N TYR A 631 10.35 -26.29 10.12
CA TYR A 631 9.23 -25.80 9.35
C TYR A 631 8.74 -26.86 8.35
N SER A 632 7.53 -27.36 8.58
CA SER A 632 6.86 -28.35 7.72
C SER A 632 6.01 -27.72 6.62
N GLY A 633 5.89 -26.38 6.60
CA GLY A 633 5.19 -25.66 5.55
C GLY A 633 6.02 -25.61 4.26
N ARG A 634 5.39 -25.18 3.16
CA ARG A 634 5.98 -25.34 1.83
C ARG A 634 5.92 -24.03 1.07
N ILE A 635 7.07 -23.37 1.01
CA ILE A 635 7.23 -22.11 0.28
C ILE A 635 7.81 -22.42 -1.08
N ILE A 636 7.06 -22.08 -2.13
CA ILE A 636 7.52 -22.12 -3.51
C ILE A 636 7.99 -20.72 -3.90
N LEU A 637 9.20 -20.66 -4.42
CA LEU A 637 9.72 -19.51 -5.14
C LEU A 637 9.65 -19.80 -6.64
N ALA A 638 8.82 -19.04 -7.35
CA ALA A 638 8.75 -19.05 -8.79
C ALA A 638 9.57 -17.89 -9.36
N GLY A 639 10.43 -18.16 -10.34
CA GLY A 639 11.25 -17.13 -10.96
C GLY A 639 11.27 -17.21 -12.48
N ALA A 640 11.39 -16.04 -13.09
CA ALA A 640 11.60 -15.87 -14.53
C ALA A 640 12.69 -14.82 -14.76
N GLU A 641 13.38 -14.94 -15.89
CA GLU A 641 14.48 -14.07 -16.32
C GLU A 641 14.26 -13.60 -17.77
N GLY A 642 14.99 -12.55 -18.18
CA GLY A 642 15.01 -12.06 -19.56
C GLY A 642 13.67 -11.53 -20.08
N GLU A 643 13.33 -11.86 -21.32
CA GLU A 643 12.09 -11.39 -21.97
C GLU A 643 10.82 -11.90 -21.28
N GLU A 644 10.83 -13.11 -20.72
CA GLU A 644 9.65 -13.64 -20.02
C GLU A 644 9.41 -12.89 -18.71
N ALA A 645 10.49 -12.55 -17.97
CA ALA A 645 10.37 -11.66 -16.81
C ALA A 645 9.80 -10.30 -17.22
N LYS A 646 10.30 -9.72 -18.32
CA LYS A 646 9.81 -8.44 -18.83
C LYS A 646 8.33 -8.52 -19.22
N ARG A 647 7.92 -9.57 -19.93
CA ARG A 647 6.52 -9.85 -20.29
C ARG A 647 5.61 -9.98 -19.08
N LEU A 648 6.13 -10.53 -17.98
CA LEU A 648 5.38 -10.71 -16.74
C LEU A 648 5.31 -9.44 -15.88
N LEU A 649 6.25 -8.50 -16.07
CA LEU A 649 6.29 -7.19 -15.43
C LEU A 649 5.46 -6.14 -16.21
N ASP A 650 5.46 -6.22 -17.55
CA ASP A 650 4.65 -5.42 -18.49
C ASP A 650 3.15 -5.79 -18.44
#